data_AF-A0A1I7AR59-F1
#
_entry.id   AF-A0A1I7AR59-F1
#
_cell.length_a   1.000
_cell.length_b   1.000
_cell.length_c   1.000
_cell.angle_alpha   90.00
_cell.angle_beta   90.00
_cell.angle_gamma   90.00
#
_symmetry.space_group_name_H-M   'P 1'
#
loop_
_entity.id
_entity.type
_entity.pdbx_description
1 polymer ?
#
loop_
_entity_poly.entity_id
_entity_poly.type
_entity_poly.pdbx_seq_one_letter_code
_entity_poly.pdbx_strand_id
1 'polypeptide(L)'
;MKKSFVLLFLLFSVAAAHAQLGFKYNPFAQVKINGDTLANPWAGGLNYAQFSHLDFNRDGFDDLLVFDRSSNQIQVFLKSFQNGNPYYRYQYKAEINLPDNLRYRLATYDYDNDGDLDLFTYGIGGVRVYKNTSTGNQLSFELFKSELESMYNGGPATLFVSSSDIPALVDVDHDGDMDILTFSNSGGTIEYHKNLSKEIYGIPDSLQFEIYNECWGRFEEGVTDNSITLNSTNPPCDGTTWVSNPQRGNRHSGSTVLAIDIDNSGVYDLVLGDVSHENLVLVTNGGTAVNQNSAMTSFDLNFPSNTTPANLQIFPAAYYLDVNHDGVKDLVVGANAKGSSQNKNSVLFYENLGTNSTPNFIYRTDAFLQRDMLDNGVGGHPVLVDLNGDGLLDLILANFYRYKDLLDKESAIQYYQNTGTANQPEFTLITEDWNNFANSNFGLRIHPTFGDMDNDGDMDMFIGSELGNLHYYENTGTSTNPVFNTPQVNITDATGTIIDEDAYVSPQLFDLNDDDLLDLIIGRKDGTLAYYQNTGTASNYQFTLSNANLGNVNVNLGSSDGFATPHFINKNDTLYLFCGSRSGRLWVYDDIADNLNQGASFNLISDDYLSIDAKAYSSVAIAELNNNTFLDLLYGHDLGGAWLFEADPNITYGITKNEIPPLMIYPNPSEGSLHIEGNFSPQNTLQIYDSQGRLRLQLENIHSGKALSFYDLEKGVYHISLIDAQTGVVYRNKVIFH
;
A
#
# COMPACT_ATOMS: atom_id res chain seq x y z
N MET A 1 8.20 50.31 63.52
CA MET A 1 8.61 49.87 62.17
C MET A 1 7.37 49.40 61.42
N LYS A 2 6.91 50.17 60.44
CA LYS A 2 5.81 49.79 59.54
C LYS A 2 6.39 48.81 58.51
N LYS A 3 5.87 47.58 58.44
CA LYS A 3 6.21 46.61 57.39
C LYS A 3 5.11 46.64 56.34
N SER A 4 5.46 47.14 55.16
CA SER A 4 4.66 47.04 53.94
C SER A 4 4.65 45.59 53.45
N PHE A 5 3.47 45.06 53.14
CA PHE A 5 3.34 43.84 52.34
C PHE A 5 3.22 44.26 50.87
N VAL A 6 4.19 43.82 50.06
CA VAL A 6 4.13 43.90 48.59
C VAL A 6 3.45 42.62 48.11
N LEU A 7 2.32 42.78 47.41
CA LEU A 7 1.60 41.69 46.76
C LEU A 7 2.19 41.53 45.35
N LEU A 8 2.82 40.38 45.08
CA LEU A 8 3.37 40.05 43.77
C LEU A 8 2.27 39.38 42.93
N PHE A 9 1.83 40.02 41.86
CA PHE A 9 0.92 39.44 40.87
C PHE A 9 1.73 38.51 39.95
N LEU A 10 1.49 37.20 40.06
CA LEU A 10 1.96 36.20 39.09
C LEU A 10 1.00 36.19 37.90
N LEU A 11 1.47 36.73 36.76
CA LEU A 11 0.86 36.52 35.45
C LEU A 11 1.06 35.07 35.05
N PHE A 12 -0.01 34.26 35.10
CA PHE A 12 -0.04 32.98 34.42
C PHE A 12 -0.22 33.24 32.92
N SER A 13 0.83 32.99 32.14
CA SER A 13 0.70 32.77 30.71
C SER A 13 -0.08 31.47 30.51
N VAL A 14 -1.34 31.58 30.08
CA VAL A 14 -2.11 30.44 29.61
C VAL A 14 -1.50 30.04 28.27
N ALA A 15 -0.72 28.96 28.25
CA ALA A 15 -0.40 28.29 27.01
C ALA A 15 -1.72 27.73 26.47
N ALA A 16 -2.18 28.22 25.31
CA ALA A 16 -3.27 27.59 24.59
C ALA A 16 -2.80 26.19 24.18
N ALA A 17 -3.37 25.16 24.80
CA ALA A 17 -3.22 23.81 24.31
C ALA A 17 -4.14 23.67 23.09
N HIS A 18 -3.56 23.63 21.89
CA HIS A 18 -4.32 23.26 20.70
C HIS A 18 -4.57 21.75 20.79
N ALA A 19 -5.84 21.36 20.98
CA ALA A 19 -6.23 19.97 20.83
C ALA A 19 -6.09 19.63 19.34
N GLN A 20 -5.14 18.77 19.00
CA GLN A 20 -4.98 18.27 17.65
C GLN A 20 -6.22 17.46 17.28
N LEU A 21 -6.83 17.73 16.13
CA LEU A 21 -7.90 16.89 15.60
C LEU A 21 -7.35 15.46 15.54
N GLY A 22 -8.08 14.48 16.08
CA GLY A 22 -7.72 13.06 16.03
C GLY A 22 -8.80 12.30 15.29
N PHE A 23 -8.44 11.37 14.42
CA PHE A 23 -9.37 10.54 13.65
C PHE A 23 -9.17 9.07 13.97
N LYS A 24 -10.26 8.31 14.02
CA LYS A 24 -10.27 6.86 14.22
C LYS A 24 -11.04 6.19 13.10
N TYR A 25 -10.53 5.06 12.60
CA TYR A 25 -11.23 4.27 11.59
C TYR A 25 -12.61 3.87 12.13
N ASN A 26 -13.66 4.31 11.44
CA ASN A 26 -15.04 4.11 11.82
C ASN A 26 -15.90 3.96 10.55
N PRO A 27 -16.03 2.74 10.00
CA PRO A 27 -16.75 2.49 8.74
C PRO A 27 -18.27 2.45 8.95
N PHE A 28 -18.86 3.49 9.55
CA PHE A 28 -20.28 3.49 9.94
C PHE A 28 -21.25 3.69 8.78
N ALA A 29 -20.85 4.41 7.72
CA ALA A 29 -21.69 4.69 6.57
C ALA A 29 -21.86 3.43 5.70
N GLN A 30 -23.09 3.11 5.33
CA GLN A 30 -23.36 2.00 4.42
C GLN A 30 -23.10 2.41 2.97
N VAL A 31 -22.77 1.44 2.13
CA VAL A 31 -22.69 1.63 0.67
C VAL A 31 -23.51 0.55 0.00
N LYS A 32 -24.26 0.93 -1.03
CA LYS A 32 -25.10 0.02 -1.81
C LYS A 32 -24.77 0.09 -3.30
N ILE A 33 -24.69 -1.07 -3.93
CA ILE A 33 -24.53 -1.22 -5.38
C ILE A 33 -25.62 -2.17 -5.87
N ASN A 34 -26.41 -1.75 -6.86
CA ASN A 34 -27.54 -2.53 -7.40
C ASN A 34 -28.56 -3.03 -6.34
N GLY A 35 -28.66 -2.33 -5.21
CA GLY A 35 -29.53 -2.68 -4.09
C GLY A 35 -28.89 -3.57 -3.01
N ASP A 36 -27.69 -4.12 -3.26
CA ASP A 36 -26.94 -4.92 -2.29
C ASP A 36 -26.06 -4.02 -1.42
N THR A 37 -26.09 -4.25 -0.11
CA THR A 37 -25.20 -3.56 0.84
C THR A 37 -23.84 -4.24 0.86
N LEU A 38 -22.79 -3.46 0.62
CA LEU A 38 -21.41 -3.93 0.62
C LEU A 38 -20.98 -4.36 2.02
N ALA A 39 -20.26 -5.48 2.13
CA ALA A 39 -19.81 -6.00 3.42
C ALA A 39 -18.58 -5.25 3.97
N ASN A 40 -17.69 -4.78 3.10
CA ASN A 40 -16.43 -4.10 3.46
C ASN A 40 -16.23 -2.82 2.62
N PRO A 41 -17.21 -1.90 2.54
CA PRO A 41 -17.16 -0.77 1.61
C PRO A 41 -15.90 0.09 1.77
N TRP A 42 -15.43 0.23 3.01
CA TRP A 42 -14.32 1.09 3.39
C TRP A 42 -13.02 0.30 3.64
N ALA A 43 -12.76 -0.75 2.87
CA ALA A 43 -11.52 -1.54 2.99
C ALA A 43 -10.36 -0.99 2.13
N GLY A 44 -10.66 -0.20 1.09
CA GLY A 44 -9.66 0.50 0.28
C GLY A 44 -9.50 0.00 -1.17
N GLY A 45 -10.18 -1.09 -1.57
CA GLY A 45 -10.11 -1.66 -2.92
C GLY A 45 -8.95 -2.66 -3.10
N LEU A 46 -8.81 -3.23 -4.30
CA LEU A 46 -7.71 -4.14 -4.67
C LEU A 46 -7.32 -3.93 -6.15
N ASN A 47 -6.03 -4.09 -6.46
CA ASN A 47 -5.53 -4.01 -7.83
C ASN A 47 -4.88 -5.33 -8.27
N TYR A 48 -3.76 -5.70 -7.63
CA TYR A 48 -2.89 -6.82 -8.05
C TYR A 48 -2.63 -7.74 -6.86
N ALA A 49 -3.72 -8.36 -6.39
CA ALA A 49 -3.78 -9.07 -5.11
C ALA A 49 -3.22 -10.49 -5.19
N GLN A 50 -2.46 -10.87 -4.16
CA GLN A 50 -2.00 -12.22 -3.86
C GLN A 50 -2.66 -12.71 -2.59
N PHE A 51 -3.01 -14.00 -2.52
CA PHE A 51 -3.85 -14.55 -1.45
C PHE A 51 -3.13 -15.64 -0.67
N SER A 52 -3.28 -15.59 0.65
CA SER A 52 -2.76 -16.55 1.60
C SER A 52 -3.72 -16.67 2.79
N HIS A 53 -3.66 -17.78 3.52
CA HIS A 53 -4.31 -17.89 4.82
C HIS A 53 -3.33 -17.60 5.96
N LEU A 54 -3.84 -17.06 7.06
CA LEU A 54 -3.12 -16.87 8.31
C LEU A 54 -4.15 -16.74 9.44
N ASP A 55 -4.04 -17.51 10.52
CA ASP A 55 -4.78 -17.22 11.76
C ASP A 55 -4.18 -15.96 12.41
N PHE A 56 -4.64 -14.79 11.96
CA PHE A 56 -4.02 -13.50 12.27
C PHE A 56 -4.38 -13.06 13.69
N ASN A 57 -5.62 -13.32 14.11
CA ASN A 57 -6.11 -12.93 15.43
C ASN A 57 -5.97 -14.03 16.51
N ARG A 58 -5.46 -15.21 16.12
CA ARG A 58 -5.21 -16.39 16.98
C ARG A 58 -6.50 -16.96 17.59
N ASP A 59 -7.58 -16.94 16.83
CA ASP A 59 -8.88 -17.49 17.26
C ASP A 59 -9.13 -18.94 16.79
N GLY A 60 -8.16 -19.51 16.08
CA GLY A 60 -8.20 -20.88 15.56
C GLY A 60 -8.89 -21.00 14.20
N PHE A 61 -9.24 -19.88 13.56
CA PHE A 61 -9.72 -19.85 12.18
C PHE A 61 -8.69 -19.19 11.26
N ASP A 62 -8.54 -19.74 10.06
CA ASP A 62 -7.78 -19.08 9.02
C ASP A 62 -8.49 -17.81 8.55
N ASP A 63 -7.83 -16.67 8.74
CA ASP A 63 -8.18 -15.40 8.12
C ASP A 63 -7.60 -15.34 6.70
N LEU A 64 -8.01 -14.34 5.93
CA LEU A 64 -7.48 -14.10 4.59
C LEU A 64 -6.45 -12.96 4.63
N LEU A 65 -5.20 -13.30 4.32
CA LEU A 65 -4.09 -12.39 4.13
C LEU A 65 -3.98 -12.04 2.65
N VAL A 66 -4.09 -10.75 2.34
CA VAL A 66 -4.03 -10.23 0.98
C VAL A 66 -2.81 -9.32 0.82
N PHE A 67 -1.94 -9.62 -0.13
CA PHE A 67 -0.80 -8.79 -0.48
C PHE A 67 -1.00 -8.16 -1.87
N ASP A 68 -1.14 -6.85 -1.93
CA ASP A 68 -1.29 -6.11 -3.17
C ASP A 68 0.06 -5.55 -3.66
N ARG A 69 0.45 -5.93 -4.88
CA ARG A 69 1.74 -5.56 -5.47
C ARG A 69 1.84 -4.10 -5.93
N SER A 70 0.74 -3.33 -5.88
CA SER A 70 0.74 -1.91 -6.29
C SER A 70 1.82 -1.16 -5.54
N SER A 71 1.81 -1.22 -4.22
CA SER A 71 2.80 -0.55 -3.37
C SER A 71 3.25 -1.42 -2.19
N ASN A 72 3.25 -2.75 -2.39
CA ASN A 72 3.52 -3.78 -1.35
C ASN A 72 2.59 -3.66 -0.15
N GLN A 73 1.30 -3.49 -0.42
CA GLN A 73 0.31 -3.24 0.61
C GLN A 73 -0.24 -4.55 1.15
N ILE A 74 -0.55 -4.58 2.44
CA ILE A 74 -1.12 -5.77 3.07
C ILE A 74 -2.49 -5.40 3.62
N GLN A 75 -3.48 -6.23 3.29
CA GLN A 75 -4.81 -6.19 3.89
C GLN A 75 -5.10 -7.54 4.54
N VAL A 76 -5.84 -7.51 5.65
CA VAL A 76 -6.31 -8.71 6.34
C VAL A 76 -7.82 -8.66 6.46
N PHE A 77 -8.46 -9.75 6.08
CA PHE A 77 -9.89 -9.96 6.24
C PHE A 77 -10.11 -11.10 7.22
N LEU A 78 -10.60 -10.75 8.41
CA LEU A 78 -10.84 -11.70 9.47
C LEU A 78 -12.07 -12.54 9.17
N LYS A 79 -12.00 -13.85 9.41
CA LYS A 79 -13.18 -14.71 9.38
C LYS A 79 -14.06 -14.37 10.58
N SER A 80 -15.20 -13.74 10.32
CA SER A 80 -16.18 -13.34 11.33
C SER A 80 -17.49 -14.10 11.12
N PHE A 81 -18.38 -14.08 12.11
CA PHE A 81 -19.66 -14.79 12.03
C PHE A 81 -20.83 -13.85 12.28
N GLN A 82 -21.82 -13.88 11.38
CA GLN A 82 -23.10 -13.20 11.56
C GLN A 82 -24.23 -14.23 11.51
N ASN A 83 -24.98 -14.36 12.61
CA ASN A 83 -26.05 -15.37 12.74
C ASN A 83 -25.59 -16.81 12.44
N GLY A 84 -24.32 -17.13 12.72
CA GLY A 84 -23.72 -18.44 12.46
C GLY A 84 -23.17 -18.64 11.06
N ASN A 85 -23.39 -17.71 10.13
CA ASN A 85 -22.79 -17.75 8.79
C ASN A 85 -21.44 -17.02 8.81
N PRO A 86 -20.37 -17.62 8.27
CA PRO A 86 -19.07 -16.97 8.19
C PRO A 86 -19.08 -15.88 7.10
N TYR A 87 -18.30 -14.83 7.31
CA TYR A 87 -18.06 -13.77 6.35
C TYR A 87 -16.72 -13.10 6.61
N TYR A 88 -16.15 -12.46 5.59
CA TYR A 88 -14.93 -11.68 5.72
C TYR A 88 -15.19 -10.28 6.27
N ARG A 89 -14.47 -9.89 7.32
CA ARG A 89 -14.46 -8.55 7.88
C ARG A 89 -13.08 -7.93 7.79
N TYR A 90 -12.96 -6.82 7.09
CA TYR A 90 -11.71 -6.06 6.98
C TYR A 90 -11.18 -5.63 8.36
N GLN A 91 -9.87 -5.76 8.54
CA GLN A 91 -9.15 -5.34 9.74
C GLN A 91 -8.18 -4.21 9.41
N TYR A 92 -8.59 -2.98 9.75
CA TYR A 92 -7.76 -1.79 9.58
C TYR A 92 -6.45 -1.88 10.38
N LYS A 93 -5.36 -1.43 9.76
CA LYS A 93 -3.99 -1.44 10.32
C LYS A 93 -3.51 -2.81 10.79
N ALA A 94 -3.92 -3.89 10.12
CA ALA A 94 -3.45 -5.24 10.45
C ALA A 94 -1.93 -5.39 10.22
N GLU A 95 -1.40 -4.73 9.19
CA GLU A 95 -0.01 -4.80 8.75
C GLU A 95 1.02 -4.39 9.82
N ILE A 96 0.62 -3.61 10.83
CA ILE A 96 1.52 -3.23 11.93
C ILE A 96 1.97 -4.42 12.80
N ASN A 97 1.26 -5.54 12.72
CA ASN A 97 1.58 -6.77 13.45
C ASN A 97 2.43 -7.75 12.61
N LEU A 98 2.81 -7.35 11.40
CA LEU A 98 3.63 -8.13 10.49
C LEU A 98 5.04 -7.52 10.38
N PRO A 99 6.06 -8.31 9.98
CA PRO A 99 7.41 -7.79 9.79
C PRO A 99 7.49 -6.63 8.80
N ASP A 100 8.38 -5.68 9.09
CA ASP A 100 8.80 -4.70 8.10
C ASP A 100 9.55 -5.38 6.94
N ASN A 101 9.35 -4.90 5.70
CA ASN A 101 9.98 -5.37 4.46
C ASN A 101 9.40 -6.63 3.78
N LEU A 102 8.10 -6.88 3.95
CA LEU A 102 7.34 -7.77 3.05
C LEU A 102 7.13 -7.06 1.70
N ARG A 103 7.58 -7.67 0.58
CA ARG A 103 7.62 -6.99 -0.73
C ARG A 103 7.58 -7.96 -1.90
N TYR A 104 7.06 -7.48 -3.04
CA TYR A 104 6.88 -8.15 -4.33
C TYR A 104 6.03 -9.42 -4.36
N ARG A 105 6.08 -10.24 -3.32
CA ARG A 105 5.22 -11.39 -3.09
C ARG A 105 5.07 -11.67 -1.59
N LEU A 106 3.98 -12.32 -1.21
CA LEU A 106 3.77 -12.85 0.13
C LEU A 106 2.97 -14.14 0.05
N ALA A 107 3.52 -15.19 0.65
CA ALA A 107 2.87 -16.49 0.81
C ALA A 107 3.05 -16.98 2.24
N THR A 108 2.21 -17.94 2.63
CA THR A 108 2.22 -18.57 3.96
C THR A 108 2.37 -20.07 3.84
N TYR A 109 3.17 -20.68 4.72
CA TYR A 109 3.36 -22.13 4.80
C TYR A 109 3.88 -22.49 6.20
N ASP A 110 3.37 -23.55 6.83
CA ASP A 110 3.90 -24.10 8.09
C ASP A 110 5.08 -25.01 7.76
N TYR A 111 6.29 -24.46 7.72
CA TYR A 111 7.44 -25.21 7.20
C TYR A 111 8.05 -26.14 8.24
N ASP A 112 7.87 -25.86 9.53
CA ASP A 112 8.45 -26.65 10.61
C ASP A 112 7.44 -27.58 11.32
N ASN A 113 6.20 -27.63 10.81
CA ASN A 113 5.08 -28.43 11.31
C ASN A 113 4.75 -28.16 12.78
N ASP A 114 4.87 -26.90 13.22
CA ASP A 114 4.48 -26.49 14.56
C ASP A 114 3.00 -26.04 14.67
N GLY A 115 2.32 -25.96 13.53
CA GLY A 115 0.91 -25.59 13.39
C GLY A 115 0.69 -24.10 13.14
N ASP A 116 1.73 -23.28 13.17
CA ASP A 116 1.66 -21.84 12.93
C ASP A 116 2.25 -21.50 11.54
N LEU A 117 1.46 -20.86 10.69
CA LEU A 117 1.92 -20.51 9.34
C LEU A 117 3.02 -19.43 9.36
N ASP A 118 4.13 -19.71 8.66
CA ASP A 118 5.27 -18.80 8.47
C ASP A 118 5.11 -17.91 7.24
N LEU A 119 5.92 -16.84 7.13
CA LEU A 119 5.84 -15.90 5.99
C LEU A 119 7.01 -16.08 5.02
N PHE A 120 6.66 -16.20 3.73
CA PHE A 120 7.60 -16.27 2.62
C PHE A 120 7.41 -15.05 1.71
N THR A 121 8.46 -14.24 1.56
CA THR A 121 8.45 -12.99 0.77
C THR A 121 9.70 -12.90 -0.10
N TYR A 122 9.82 -11.87 -0.95
CA TYR A 122 11.03 -11.64 -1.74
C TYR A 122 12.24 -11.14 -0.88
N GLY A 123 13.31 -11.95 -0.87
CA GLY A 123 14.68 -11.58 -0.51
C GLY A 123 15.45 -11.04 -1.73
N ILE A 124 16.70 -10.60 -1.61
CA ILE A 124 17.42 -10.09 -2.80
C ILE A 124 17.72 -11.26 -3.73
N GLY A 125 17.03 -11.32 -4.88
CA GLY A 125 17.20 -12.38 -5.87
C GLY A 125 16.72 -13.75 -5.42
N GLY A 126 15.90 -13.86 -4.38
CA GLY A 126 15.48 -15.14 -3.82
C GLY A 126 14.32 -15.03 -2.85
N VAL A 127 14.13 -16.06 -2.04
CA VAL A 127 13.03 -16.14 -1.05
C VAL A 127 13.56 -15.81 0.35
N ARG A 128 12.87 -14.93 1.07
CA ARG A 128 13.10 -14.60 2.47
C ARG A 128 12.02 -15.22 3.33
N VAL A 129 12.40 -15.70 4.51
CA VAL A 129 11.51 -16.42 5.44
C VAL A 129 11.50 -15.74 6.80
N TYR A 130 10.30 -15.49 7.30
CA TYR A 130 10.06 -15.14 8.70
C TYR A 130 9.34 -16.27 9.39
N LYS A 131 9.93 -16.78 10.46
CA LYS A 131 9.33 -17.80 11.29
C LYS A 131 8.23 -17.20 12.17
N ASN A 132 7.08 -17.85 12.23
CA ASN A 132 6.03 -17.55 13.19
C ASN A 132 6.48 -17.96 14.59
N THR A 133 6.40 -17.03 15.53
CA THR A 133 6.83 -17.21 16.93
C THR A 133 5.70 -16.86 17.90
N SER A 134 4.47 -16.86 17.38
CA SER A 134 3.30 -16.37 18.08
C SER A 134 3.07 -17.13 19.39
N THR A 135 2.64 -16.41 20.43
CA THR A 135 2.33 -17.03 21.72
C THR A 135 0.99 -16.54 22.25
N GLY A 136 0.10 -17.48 22.58
CA GLY A 136 -1.29 -17.16 22.91
C GLY A 136 -1.95 -16.34 21.79
N ASN A 137 -2.51 -15.19 22.16
CA ASN A 137 -3.20 -14.29 21.22
C ASN A 137 -2.29 -13.22 20.60
N GLN A 138 -0.99 -13.29 20.83
CA GLN A 138 -0.05 -12.33 20.28
C GLN A 138 0.61 -12.92 19.03
N LEU A 139 0.26 -12.35 17.87
CA LEU A 139 0.92 -12.63 16.60
C LEU A 139 2.35 -12.07 16.65
N SER A 140 3.35 -12.89 16.31
CA SER A 140 4.74 -12.45 16.20
C SER A 140 5.54 -13.27 15.21
N PHE A 141 6.53 -12.63 14.60
CA PHE A 141 7.41 -13.24 13.61
C PHE A 141 8.86 -12.84 13.85
N GLU A 142 9.79 -13.76 13.58
CA GLU A 142 11.22 -13.48 13.59
C GLU A 142 11.86 -13.76 12.23
N LEU A 143 12.84 -12.96 11.83
CA LEU A 143 13.58 -13.25 10.60
C LEU A 143 14.37 -14.54 10.76
N PHE A 144 14.02 -15.57 9.98
CA PHE A 144 14.69 -16.86 10.00
C PHE A 144 15.80 -16.94 8.95
N LYS A 145 15.47 -16.64 7.68
CA LYS A 145 16.41 -16.64 6.56
C LYS A 145 16.24 -15.37 5.75
N SER A 146 17.31 -14.59 5.60
CA SER A 146 17.30 -13.39 4.76
C SER A 146 17.14 -13.72 3.28
N GLU A 147 17.68 -14.87 2.88
CA GLU A 147 17.64 -15.51 1.56
C GLU A 147 17.75 -17.03 1.77
N LEU A 148 16.93 -17.82 1.07
CA LEU A 148 17.09 -19.27 0.96
C LEU A 148 18.26 -19.60 0.04
N GLU A 149 18.97 -20.67 0.35
CA GLU A 149 20.08 -21.21 -0.43
C GLU A 149 19.75 -22.62 -0.90
N SER A 150 20.26 -22.99 -2.07
CA SER A 150 20.18 -24.34 -2.61
C SER A 150 21.56 -24.81 -3.05
N MET A 151 21.83 -26.11 -2.89
CA MET A 151 23.01 -26.76 -3.44
C MET A 151 22.82 -27.02 -4.94
N TYR A 152 23.56 -26.28 -5.77
CA TYR A 152 23.64 -26.51 -7.21
C TYR A 152 24.88 -27.33 -7.59
N ASN A 153 24.96 -27.78 -8.84
CA ASN A 153 26.13 -28.47 -9.41
C ASN A 153 27.46 -27.68 -9.24
N GLY A 154 27.38 -26.35 -9.14
CA GLY A 154 28.53 -25.46 -8.92
C GLY A 154 28.85 -25.15 -7.46
N GLY A 155 28.06 -25.64 -6.51
CA GLY A 155 28.14 -25.31 -5.08
C GLY A 155 26.87 -24.62 -4.56
N PRO A 156 26.85 -24.25 -3.26
CA PRO A 156 25.73 -23.51 -2.68
C PRO A 156 25.61 -22.13 -3.33
N ALA A 157 24.38 -21.75 -3.66
CA ALA A 157 24.03 -20.41 -4.11
C ALA A 157 22.61 -20.06 -3.64
N THR A 158 22.24 -18.77 -3.72
CA THR A 158 20.87 -18.34 -3.48
C THR A 158 19.88 -19.15 -4.33
N LEU A 159 18.82 -19.66 -3.71
CA LEU A 159 17.68 -20.23 -4.42
C LEU A 159 17.01 -19.08 -5.17
N PHE A 160 17.26 -19.00 -6.47
CA PHE A 160 16.94 -17.82 -7.25
C PHE A 160 15.45 -17.81 -7.60
N VAL A 161 14.76 -16.75 -7.22
CA VAL A 161 13.38 -16.49 -7.63
C VAL A 161 13.26 -15.00 -7.90
N SER A 162 12.97 -14.64 -9.16
CA SER A 162 12.84 -13.24 -9.58
C SER A 162 11.80 -12.52 -8.72
N SER A 163 11.89 -11.19 -8.58
CA SER A 163 10.86 -10.39 -7.90
C SER A 163 9.51 -10.42 -8.63
N SER A 164 9.51 -10.75 -9.91
CA SER A 164 8.29 -10.94 -10.71
C SER A 164 7.56 -12.23 -10.37
N ASP A 165 8.30 -13.29 -10.03
CA ASP A 165 7.82 -14.67 -10.04
C ASP A 165 7.17 -15.08 -8.72
N ILE A 166 6.25 -16.04 -8.82
CA ILE A 166 5.60 -16.70 -7.69
C ILE A 166 5.92 -18.19 -7.78
N PRO A 167 6.77 -18.74 -6.88
CA PRO A 167 7.07 -20.17 -6.84
C PRO A 167 5.95 -20.94 -6.15
N ALA A 168 5.88 -22.26 -6.36
CA ALA A 168 5.04 -23.12 -5.55
C ALA A 168 5.82 -23.58 -4.30
N LEU A 169 5.19 -23.41 -3.14
CA LEU A 169 5.66 -23.91 -1.83
C LEU A 169 4.81 -25.12 -1.48
N VAL A 170 5.40 -26.32 -1.52
CA VAL A 170 4.65 -27.57 -1.41
C VAL A 170 5.59 -28.72 -1.05
N ASP A 171 5.14 -29.68 -0.26
CA ASP A 171 5.85 -30.95 -0.02
C ASP A 171 5.67 -31.85 -1.25
N VAL A 172 6.64 -31.86 -2.18
CA VAL A 172 6.57 -32.55 -3.49
C VAL A 172 6.67 -34.06 -3.33
N ASP A 173 7.35 -34.54 -2.28
CA ASP A 173 7.62 -35.95 -2.09
C ASP A 173 6.99 -36.62 -0.87
N HIS A 174 6.13 -35.89 -0.19
CA HIS A 174 5.26 -36.33 0.87
C HIS A 174 6.04 -36.87 2.08
N ASP A 175 7.23 -36.33 2.35
CA ASP A 175 8.06 -36.71 3.49
C ASP A 175 7.84 -35.80 4.72
N GLY A 176 7.09 -34.72 4.54
CA GLY A 176 6.65 -33.79 5.57
C GLY A 176 7.59 -32.61 5.79
N ASP A 177 8.52 -32.29 4.88
CA ASP A 177 9.09 -30.95 4.76
C ASP A 177 8.66 -30.22 3.47
N MET A 178 8.79 -28.89 3.49
CA MET A 178 8.34 -28.04 2.37
C MET A 178 9.42 -27.98 1.29
N ASP A 179 9.07 -28.32 0.05
CA ASP A 179 9.89 -28.10 -1.14
C ASP A 179 9.52 -26.83 -1.91
N ILE A 180 10.32 -26.51 -2.93
CA ILE A 180 10.08 -25.38 -3.81
C ILE A 180 10.15 -25.81 -5.29
N LEU A 181 9.09 -25.52 -6.03
CA LEU A 181 9.08 -25.56 -7.50
C LEU A 181 9.09 -24.12 -8.03
N THR A 182 10.07 -23.79 -8.87
CA THR A 182 10.20 -22.44 -9.45
C THR A 182 10.71 -22.52 -10.88
N PHE A 183 10.44 -21.50 -11.70
CA PHE A 183 11.07 -21.43 -13.01
C PHE A 183 12.58 -21.21 -12.88
N SER A 184 13.33 -21.85 -13.79
CA SER A 184 14.77 -21.68 -13.90
C SER A 184 15.15 -20.23 -14.21
N ASN A 185 16.36 -19.84 -13.86
CA ASN A 185 16.86 -18.48 -14.15
C ASN A 185 16.97 -18.17 -15.66
N SER A 186 17.06 -19.20 -16.50
CA SER A 186 16.97 -19.08 -17.95
C SER A 186 15.53 -18.94 -18.47
N GLY A 187 14.53 -19.28 -17.65
CA GLY A 187 13.14 -19.39 -18.03
C GLY A 187 12.82 -20.71 -18.75
N GLY A 188 11.53 -20.99 -18.95
CA GLY A 188 11.05 -22.09 -19.80
C GLY A 188 11.02 -23.49 -19.16
N THR A 189 11.72 -23.73 -18.04
CA THR A 189 11.65 -25.01 -17.30
C THR A 189 11.42 -24.81 -15.82
N ILE A 190 10.84 -25.80 -15.15
CA ILE A 190 10.67 -25.83 -13.69
C ILE A 190 11.85 -26.54 -13.03
N GLU A 191 12.50 -25.86 -12.10
CA GLU A 191 13.47 -26.42 -11.17
C GLU A 191 12.74 -26.93 -9.92
N TYR A 192 13.08 -28.15 -9.51
CA TYR A 192 12.67 -28.73 -8.24
C TYR A 192 13.82 -28.63 -7.24
N HIS A 193 13.63 -27.77 -6.24
CA HIS A 193 14.51 -27.66 -5.09
C HIS A 193 13.93 -28.50 -3.96
N LYS A 194 14.53 -29.67 -3.75
CA LYS A 194 14.17 -30.58 -2.68
C LYS A 194 14.74 -30.07 -1.36
N ASN A 195 13.90 -29.95 -0.35
CA ASN A 195 14.31 -29.73 1.03
C ASN A 195 14.81 -31.07 1.61
N LEU A 196 15.93 -30.99 2.33
CA LEU A 196 16.63 -32.15 2.88
C LEU A 196 16.54 -32.18 4.40
N SER A 197 15.65 -31.39 4.99
CA SER A 197 15.56 -31.26 6.44
C SER A 197 15.15 -32.61 7.05
N LYS A 198 14.19 -33.30 6.42
CA LYS A 198 13.81 -34.67 6.79
C LYS A 198 14.91 -35.68 6.57
N GLU A 199 15.62 -35.67 5.45
CA GLU A 199 16.71 -36.63 5.19
C GLU A 199 17.87 -36.48 6.16
N ILE A 200 18.25 -35.24 6.47
CA ILE A 200 19.47 -34.94 7.22
C ILE A 200 19.20 -34.96 8.72
N TYR A 201 18.07 -34.38 9.15
CA TYR A 201 17.78 -34.14 10.57
C TYR A 201 16.59 -34.95 11.09
N GLY A 202 15.76 -35.51 10.21
CA GLY A 202 14.52 -36.21 10.59
C GLY A 202 13.37 -35.27 11.01
N ILE A 203 13.58 -33.96 10.91
CA ILE A 203 12.62 -32.89 11.26
C ILE A 203 12.65 -31.81 10.18
N PRO A 204 11.53 -31.13 9.89
CA PRO A 204 11.38 -30.25 8.72
C PRO A 204 11.87 -28.80 8.92
N ASP A 205 12.54 -28.48 10.04
CA ASP A 205 12.69 -27.12 10.56
C ASP A 205 13.87 -26.29 10.01
N SER A 206 14.61 -26.83 9.05
CA SER A 206 15.95 -26.30 8.71
C SER A 206 16.03 -25.57 7.38
N LEU A 207 15.08 -25.83 6.45
CA LEU A 207 15.02 -25.25 5.11
C LEU A 207 16.35 -25.38 4.35
N GLN A 208 16.82 -26.62 4.18
CA GLN A 208 18.07 -26.93 3.51
C GLN A 208 17.81 -27.55 2.14
N PHE A 209 18.05 -26.82 1.06
CA PHE A 209 17.67 -27.26 -0.27
C PHE A 209 18.83 -27.81 -1.12
N GLU A 210 18.51 -28.72 -2.03
CA GLU A 210 19.34 -29.06 -3.20
C GLU A 210 18.50 -29.02 -4.47
N ILE A 211 19.12 -28.70 -5.61
CA ILE A 211 18.43 -28.84 -6.89
C ILE A 211 18.36 -30.33 -7.24
N TYR A 212 17.16 -30.91 -7.14
CA TYR A 212 16.92 -32.32 -7.41
C TYR A 212 16.66 -32.58 -8.89
N ASN A 213 15.89 -31.69 -9.54
CA ASN A 213 15.67 -31.72 -10.99
C ASN A 213 15.79 -30.31 -11.58
N GLU A 214 16.62 -30.15 -12.63
CA GLU A 214 16.74 -28.89 -13.41
C GLU A 214 15.60 -28.70 -14.43
N CYS A 215 14.87 -29.77 -14.73
CA CYS A 215 13.63 -29.78 -15.51
C CYS A 215 12.69 -30.85 -14.93
N TRP A 216 11.91 -30.43 -13.94
CA TRP A 216 10.89 -31.24 -13.30
C TRP A 216 9.68 -31.41 -14.24
N GLY A 217 9.21 -32.64 -14.40
CA GLY A 217 8.10 -32.93 -15.30
C GLY A 217 8.50 -33.09 -16.78
N ARG A 218 9.79 -32.92 -17.13
CA ARG A 218 10.30 -33.04 -18.51
C ARG A 218 9.50 -32.26 -19.55
N PHE A 219 9.06 -31.04 -19.22
CA PHE A 219 8.35 -30.17 -20.16
C PHE A 219 9.04 -28.80 -20.24
N GLU A 220 8.76 -28.09 -21.32
CA GLU A 220 9.19 -26.70 -21.51
C GLU A 220 8.00 -25.80 -21.82
N GLU A 221 7.99 -24.62 -21.22
CA GLU A 221 7.17 -23.47 -21.64
C GLU A 221 7.88 -22.72 -22.77
N GLY A 222 7.11 -22.26 -23.75
CA GLY A 222 7.60 -21.42 -24.84
C GLY A 222 8.29 -20.16 -24.30
N VAL A 223 9.35 -19.73 -24.99
CA VAL A 223 10.12 -18.54 -24.54
C VAL A 223 9.43 -17.22 -24.90
N THR A 224 8.51 -17.26 -25.87
CA THR A 224 7.81 -16.09 -26.41
C THR A 224 6.29 -16.28 -26.47
N ASP A 225 5.81 -17.45 -26.10
CA ASP A 225 4.40 -17.83 -26.07
C ASP A 225 4.15 -18.75 -24.88
N ASN A 226 2.89 -18.93 -24.48
CA ASN A 226 2.51 -19.89 -23.45
C ASN A 226 2.34 -21.34 -23.98
N SER A 227 3.05 -21.70 -25.07
CA SER A 227 2.99 -23.06 -25.61
C SER A 227 3.72 -24.04 -24.69
N ILE A 228 3.20 -25.27 -24.60
CA ILE A 228 3.79 -26.33 -23.79
C ILE A 228 4.39 -27.40 -24.68
N THR A 229 5.69 -27.66 -24.51
CA THR A 229 6.39 -28.80 -25.13
C THR A 229 6.50 -29.92 -24.10
N LEU A 230 5.67 -30.95 -24.24
CA LEU A 230 5.70 -32.13 -23.39
C LEU A 230 6.87 -33.05 -23.74
N ASN A 231 7.41 -33.74 -22.73
CA ASN A 231 8.52 -34.69 -22.87
C ASN A 231 9.68 -34.11 -23.72
N SER A 232 10.11 -32.89 -23.37
CA SER A 232 11.15 -32.19 -24.10
C SER A 232 12.46 -32.97 -24.11
N THR A 233 13.09 -33.00 -25.28
CA THR A 233 14.41 -33.57 -25.49
C THR A 233 15.50 -32.51 -25.53
N ASN A 234 15.21 -31.27 -25.14
CA ASN A 234 16.21 -30.22 -25.02
C ASN A 234 16.87 -30.29 -23.63
N PRO A 235 18.17 -29.99 -23.50
CA PRO A 235 18.80 -29.77 -22.20
C PRO A 235 18.11 -28.66 -21.39
N PRO A 236 17.85 -28.84 -20.08
CA PRO A 236 18.22 -29.99 -19.24
C PRO A 236 17.17 -31.12 -19.17
N CYS A 237 16.03 -31.00 -19.87
CA CYS A 237 14.94 -31.98 -19.85
C CYS A 237 15.31 -33.36 -20.43
N ASP A 238 16.35 -33.42 -21.29
CA ASP A 238 16.93 -34.67 -21.80
C ASP A 238 17.79 -35.44 -20.77
N GLY A 239 17.95 -34.91 -19.56
CA GLY A 239 18.76 -35.47 -18.48
C GLY A 239 20.22 -35.03 -18.49
N THR A 240 20.60 -34.06 -19.33
CA THR A 240 21.92 -33.45 -19.29
C THR A 240 21.98 -32.32 -18.24
N THR A 241 23.06 -32.28 -17.45
CA THR A 241 23.24 -31.32 -16.34
C THR A 241 23.90 -30.00 -16.77
N TRP A 242 23.74 -29.60 -18.02
CA TRP A 242 24.48 -28.48 -18.62
C TRP A 242 23.53 -27.49 -19.28
N VAL A 243 23.20 -26.41 -18.57
CA VAL A 243 22.58 -25.22 -19.17
C VAL A 243 23.67 -24.44 -19.92
N SER A 244 23.60 -24.39 -21.25
CA SER A 244 24.55 -23.59 -22.03
C SER A 244 24.34 -22.10 -21.76
N ASN A 245 25.36 -21.46 -21.14
CA ASN A 245 25.50 -20.02 -20.90
C ASN A 245 24.17 -19.21 -20.79
N PRO A 246 23.60 -19.03 -19.58
CA PRO A 246 22.32 -18.34 -19.37
C PRO A 246 22.31 -16.86 -19.79
N GLN A 247 23.45 -16.29 -20.20
CA GLN A 247 23.55 -14.93 -20.73
C GLN A 247 23.29 -14.79 -22.24
N ARG A 248 22.97 -15.89 -22.95
CA ARG A 248 22.79 -15.88 -24.43
C ARG A 248 21.41 -16.32 -24.94
N GLY A 249 20.47 -16.67 -24.05
CA GLY A 249 19.07 -16.98 -24.42
C GLY A 249 18.12 -15.82 -24.12
N ASN A 250 16.99 -15.75 -24.83
CA ASN A 250 15.86 -14.91 -24.43
C ASN A 250 15.39 -15.41 -23.05
N ARG A 251 15.38 -14.54 -22.05
CA ARG A 251 14.94 -14.90 -20.69
C ARG A 251 13.42 -14.74 -20.62
N HIS A 252 12.73 -15.77 -20.14
CA HIS A 252 11.35 -15.62 -19.69
C HIS A 252 11.37 -14.80 -18.40
N SER A 253 10.62 -13.70 -18.31
CA SER A 253 10.69 -12.80 -17.14
C SER A 253 9.32 -12.60 -16.52
N GLY A 254 8.95 -13.43 -15.55
CA GLY A 254 7.65 -13.36 -14.88
C GLY A 254 6.80 -14.60 -15.13
N SER A 255 6.81 -15.52 -14.17
CA SER A 255 5.91 -16.68 -14.18
C SER A 255 5.34 -16.95 -12.79
N THR A 256 4.15 -17.54 -12.72
CA THR A 256 3.52 -17.97 -11.47
C THR A 256 3.26 -19.46 -11.51
N VAL A 257 3.53 -20.17 -10.42
CA VAL A 257 3.38 -21.62 -10.31
C VAL A 257 2.49 -21.93 -9.13
N LEU A 258 1.40 -22.66 -9.39
CA LEU A 258 0.58 -23.32 -8.38
C LEU A 258 0.68 -24.84 -8.60
N ALA A 259 1.05 -25.58 -7.56
CA ALA A 259 1.10 -27.04 -7.59
C ALA A 259 -0.15 -27.63 -6.93
N ILE A 260 -0.88 -28.48 -7.66
CA ILE A 260 -2.08 -29.18 -7.17
C ILE A 260 -2.15 -30.59 -7.75
N ASP A 261 -2.57 -31.60 -7.00
CA ASP A 261 -2.91 -32.92 -7.54
C ASP A 261 -4.37 -32.86 -8.02
N ILE A 262 -4.58 -32.55 -9.30
CA ILE A 262 -5.92 -32.26 -9.84
C ILE A 262 -6.68 -33.54 -10.20
N ASP A 263 -5.95 -34.63 -10.44
CA ASP A 263 -6.49 -35.90 -10.92
C ASP A 263 -6.41 -37.05 -9.90
N ASN A 264 -5.99 -36.74 -8.67
CA ASN A 264 -5.81 -37.68 -7.56
C ASN A 264 -4.81 -38.80 -7.89
N SER A 265 -3.78 -38.50 -8.67
CA SER A 265 -2.73 -39.45 -9.06
C SER A 265 -1.71 -39.69 -7.95
N GLY A 266 -1.68 -38.82 -6.92
CA GLY A 266 -0.71 -38.84 -5.84
C GLY A 266 0.61 -38.14 -6.18
N VAL A 267 0.64 -37.37 -7.28
CA VAL A 267 1.75 -36.47 -7.66
C VAL A 267 1.16 -35.12 -8.08
N TYR A 268 1.93 -34.04 -7.91
CA TYR A 268 1.45 -32.72 -8.31
C TYR A 268 1.45 -32.50 -9.83
N ASP A 269 0.42 -31.79 -10.26
CA ASP A 269 0.29 -31.06 -11.52
C ASP A 269 0.61 -29.59 -11.30
N LEU A 270 0.75 -28.83 -12.40
CA LEU A 270 1.06 -27.40 -12.33
C LEU A 270 0.01 -26.56 -13.04
N VAL A 271 -0.45 -25.51 -12.38
CA VAL A 271 -1.17 -24.40 -12.99
C VAL A 271 -0.18 -23.23 -13.14
N LEU A 272 0.03 -22.80 -14.37
CA LEU A 272 1.03 -21.81 -14.77
C LEU A 272 0.36 -20.52 -15.23
N GLY A 273 0.97 -19.40 -14.85
CA GLY A 273 0.66 -18.07 -15.36
C GLY A 273 1.92 -17.38 -15.89
N ASP A 274 1.77 -16.57 -16.92
CA ASP A 274 2.87 -16.01 -17.72
C ASP A 274 2.69 -14.49 -17.87
N VAL A 275 3.78 -13.75 -17.67
CA VAL A 275 3.84 -12.27 -17.78
C VAL A 275 3.29 -11.68 -19.08
N SER A 276 3.25 -12.48 -20.14
CA SER A 276 2.94 -12.06 -21.49
C SER A 276 1.65 -12.67 -22.05
N HIS A 277 0.95 -13.48 -21.25
CA HIS A 277 -0.27 -14.16 -21.67
C HIS A 277 -1.42 -13.95 -20.70
N GLU A 278 -2.62 -14.06 -21.26
CA GLU A 278 -3.86 -13.73 -20.57
C GLU A 278 -4.37 -14.86 -19.67
N ASN A 279 -4.09 -16.10 -20.06
CA ASN A 279 -4.73 -17.30 -19.54
C ASN A 279 -3.84 -18.10 -18.59
N LEU A 280 -4.47 -18.92 -17.75
CA LEU A 280 -3.78 -19.98 -17.02
C LEU A 280 -3.62 -21.24 -17.89
N VAL A 281 -2.51 -21.94 -17.68
CA VAL A 281 -2.22 -23.24 -18.32
C VAL A 281 -2.07 -24.31 -17.26
N LEU A 282 -2.92 -25.35 -17.28
CA LEU A 282 -2.71 -26.55 -16.47
C LEU A 282 -1.83 -27.53 -17.24
N VAL A 283 -0.84 -28.13 -16.58
CA VAL A 283 0.03 -29.18 -17.12
C VAL A 283 -0.02 -30.38 -16.17
N THR A 284 -0.46 -31.54 -16.67
CA THR A 284 -0.77 -32.73 -15.87
C THR A 284 0.37 -33.74 -15.90
N ASN A 285 0.74 -34.24 -14.72
CA ASN A 285 1.81 -35.19 -14.48
C ASN A 285 1.32 -36.62 -14.73
N GLY A 286 2.02 -37.38 -15.59
CA GLY A 286 1.64 -38.77 -15.88
C GLY A 286 2.13 -39.81 -14.85
N GLY A 287 2.73 -39.35 -13.75
CA GLY A 287 3.26 -40.20 -12.69
C GLY A 287 2.19 -40.77 -11.77
N THR A 288 2.57 -41.74 -10.95
CA THR A 288 1.72 -42.26 -9.86
C THR A 288 2.50 -42.41 -8.55
N ALA A 289 3.67 -41.80 -8.48
CA ALA A 289 4.57 -41.83 -7.35
C ALA A 289 5.56 -40.66 -7.45
N VAL A 290 5.83 -40.06 -6.29
CA VAL A 290 6.72 -38.92 -6.11
C VAL A 290 8.18 -39.23 -6.46
N ASN A 291 9.00 -38.19 -6.66
CA ASN A 291 10.44 -38.26 -6.93
C ASN A 291 10.87 -39.11 -8.15
N GLN A 292 9.96 -39.44 -9.06
CA GLN A 292 10.30 -40.17 -10.29
C GLN A 292 10.71 -39.25 -11.44
N ASN A 293 10.59 -37.94 -11.28
CA ASN A 293 10.63 -36.95 -12.36
C ASN A 293 9.81 -37.43 -13.58
N SER A 294 8.58 -37.89 -13.28
CA SER A 294 7.61 -38.38 -14.25
C SER A 294 7.31 -37.29 -15.27
N ALA A 295 7.16 -37.68 -16.54
CA ALA A 295 6.86 -36.71 -17.58
C ALA A 295 5.45 -36.14 -17.38
N MET A 296 5.30 -34.85 -17.63
CA MET A 296 4.01 -34.24 -17.93
C MET A 296 3.46 -34.85 -19.22
N THR A 297 2.18 -35.20 -19.23
CA THR A 297 1.57 -35.98 -20.32
C THR A 297 0.40 -35.29 -21.02
N SER A 298 -0.18 -34.27 -20.42
CA SER A 298 -1.22 -33.44 -21.04
C SER A 298 -1.17 -32.02 -20.51
N PHE A 299 -1.86 -31.12 -21.19
CA PHE A 299 -2.07 -29.75 -20.73
C PHE A 299 -3.45 -29.24 -21.16
N ASP A 300 -3.95 -28.23 -20.44
CA ASP A 300 -5.10 -27.41 -20.78
C ASP A 300 -4.65 -25.95 -20.87
N LEU A 301 -4.65 -25.40 -22.10
CA LEU A 301 -4.24 -24.02 -22.35
C LEU A 301 -5.28 -22.99 -21.92
N ASN A 302 -6.49 -23.37 -21.54
CA ASN A 302 -7.52 -22.41 -21.13
C ASN A 302 -8.10 -22.81 -19.77
N PHE A 303 -7.21 -23.04 -18.80
CA PHE A 303 -7.62 -23.59 -17.52
C PHE A 303 -8.41 -22.56 -16.69
N PRO A 304 -9.53 -22.95 -16.04
CA PRO A 304 -10.24 -24.23 -16.21
C PRO A 304 -11.11 -24.25 -17.48
N SER A 305 -10.86 -25.18 -18.42
CA SER A 305 -11.59 -25.23 -19.71
C SER A 305 -13.01 -25.79 -19.63
N ASN A 306 -13.39 -26.35 -18.48
CA ASN A 306 -14.74 -26.86 -18.20
C ASN A 306 -15.74 -25.74 -17.83
N THR A 307 -15.28 -24.50 -17.66
CA THR A 307 -16.09 -23.33 -17.30
C THR A 307 -15.64 -22.11 -18.10
N THR A 308 -16.00 -20.89 -17.68
CA THR A 308 -15.34 -19.67 -18.19
C THR A 308 -13.86 -19.72 -17.85
N PRO A 309 -12.92 -19.78 -18.80
CA PRO A 309 -11.50 -19.86 -18.49
C PRO A 309 -11.00 -18.65 -17.68
N ALA A 310 -9.96 -18.85 -16.88
CA ALA A 310 -9.27 -17.73 -16.25
C ALA A 310 -8.54 -16.92 -17.33
N ASN A 311 -9.00 -15.68 -17.52
CA ASN A 311 -8.42 -14.74 -18.46
C ASN A 311 -8.37 -13.35 -17.79
N LEU A 312 -7.16 -12.80 -17.68
CA LEU A 312 -6.84 -11.43 -17.29
C LEU A 312 -5.90 -10.87 -18.36
N GLN A 313 -5.74 -9.56 -18.53
CA GLN A 313 -5.01 -9.02 -19.68
C GLN A 313 -3.58 -9.59 -19.82
N ILE A 314 -2.84 -9.70 -18.73
CA ILE A 314 -1.57 -10.41 -18.70
C ILE A 314 -1.25 -10.84 -17.27
N PHE A 315 -0.44 -11.89 -17.15
CA PHE A 315 0.16 -12.36 -15.90
C PHE A 315 -0.89 -12.71 -14.84
N PRO A 316 -1.78 -13.69 -15.07
CA PRO A 316 -2.64 -14.20 -14.01
C PRO A 316 -1.81 -14.97 -12.97
N ALA A 317 -2.22 -14.91 -11.70
CA ALA A 317 -1.65 -15.71 -10.60
C ALA A 317 -2.76 -16.52 -9.92
N ALA A 318 -2.56 -17.82 -9.75
CA ALA A 318 -3.53 -18.74 -9.17
C ALA A 318 -3.24 -19.08 -7.71
N TYR A 319 -4.28 -19.19 -6.89
CA TYR A 319 -4.25 -19.52 -5.47
C TYR A 319 -5.30 -20.58 -5.14
N TYR A 320 -4.97 -21.54 -4.27
CA TYR A 320 -5.83 -22.68 -3.91
C TYR A 320 -6.13 -22.71 -2.42
N LEU A 321 -7.27 -22.17 -2.02
CA LEU A 321 -7.59 -21.74 -0.64
C LEU A 321 -9.10 -21.92 -0.37
N ASP A 322 -9.51 -22.23 0.87
CA ASP A 322 -10.93 -22.30 1.25
C ASP A 322 -11.43 -20.89 1.58
N VAL A 323 -11.98 -20.22 0.58
CA VAL A 323 -12.42 -18.82 0.70
C VAL A 323 -13.93 -18.67 0.88
N ASN A 324 -14.70 -19.73 0.63
CA ASN A 324 -16.15 -19.74 0.83
C ASN A 324 -16.55 -20.36 2.19
N HIS A 325 -15.58 -20.93 2.92
CA HIS A 325 -15.70 -21.55 4.24
C HIS A 325 -16.53 -22.85 4.28
N ASP A 326 -16.53 -23.63 3.22
CA ASP A 326 -17.21 -24.93 3.12
C ASP A 326 -16.29 -26.14 3.42
N GLY A 327 -14.99 -25.89 3.67
CA GLY A 327 -13.98 -26.93 3.92
C GLY A 327 -13.35 -27.51 2.65
N VAL A 328 -13.73 -27.03 1.47
CA VAL A 328 -13.17 -27.35 0.17
C VAL A 328 -12.41 -26.12 -0.35
N LYS A 329 -11.16 -26.33 -0.75
CA LYS A 329 -10.33 -25.28 -1.34
C LYS A 329 -10.85 -24.94 -2.73
N ASP A 330 -10.97 -23.65 -2.97
CA ASP A 330 -11.40 -23.02 -4.21
C ASP A 330 -10.20 -22.49 -5.00
N LEU A 331 -10.44 -22.15 -6.26
CA LEU A 331 -9.45 -21.47 -7.09
C LEU A 331 -9.76 -19.97 -7.13
N VAL A 332 -8.80 -19.17 -6.68
CA VAL A 332 -8.81 -17.70 -6.79
C VAL A 332 -7.71 -17.30 -7.77
N VAL A 333 -7.99 -16.38 -8.69
CA VAL A 333 -7.02 -15.93 -9.70
C VAL A 333 -6.94 -14.40 -9.67
N GLY A 334 -5.78 -13.87 -9.32
CA GLY A 334 -5.52 -12.43 -9.24
C GLY A 334 -4.70 -11.91 -10.42
N ALA A 335 -4.92 -10.66 -10.80
CA ALA A 335 -4.01 -9.94 -11.69
C ALA A 335 -2.65 -9.75 -11.04
N ASN A 336 -1.57 -10.07 -11.74
CA ASN A 336 -0.21 -9.95 -11.21
C ASN A 336 0.61 -8.85 -11.89
N ALA A 337 0.19 -8.36 -13.06
CA ALA A 337 0.90 -7.36 -13.84
C ALA A 337 0.52 -5.91 -13.48
N LYS A 338 1.33 -5.30 -12.61
CA LYS A 338 1.15 -3.91 -12.18
C LYS A 338 1.06 -2.93 -13.36
N GLY A 339 -0.06 -2.23 -13.45
CA GLY A 339 -0.32 -1.14 -14.38
C GLY A 339 -0.64 -1.55 -15.81
N SER A 340 -0.76 -2.85 -16.08
CA SER A 340 -0.98 -3.42 -17.42
C SER A 340 -2.07 -4.51 -17.42
N SER A 341 -2.79 -4.66 -16.31
CA SER A 341 -3.86 -5.63 -16.13
C SER A 341 -4.99 -5.01 -15.32
N GLN A 342 -6.12 -5.70 -15.25
CA GLN A 342 -7.31 -5.25 -14.56
C GLN A 342 -6.97 -4.80 -13.13
N ASN A 343 -7.62 -3.73 -12.67
CA ASN A 343 -7.40 -3.12 -11.36
C ASN A 343 -8.70 -2.70 -10.65
N LYS A 344 -9.86 -3.20 -11.11
CA LYS A 344 -11.19 -2.97 -10.51
C LYS A 344 -12.00 -4.27 -10.42
N ASN A 345 -11.93 -5.08 -11.48
CA ASN A 345 -12.41 -6.46 -11.53
C ASN A 345 -11.19 -7.34 -11.81
N SER A 346 -10.34 -7.52 -10.80
CA SER A 346 -9.00 -8.10 -10.96
C SER A 346 -8.79 -9.40 -10.21
N VAL A 347 -9.84 -9.93 -9.58
CA VAL A 347 -9.79 -11.14 -8.78
C VAL A 347 -10.93 -12.08 -9.17
N LEU A 348 -10.63 -13.07 -9.99
CA LEU A 348 -11.57 -14.09 -10.41
C LEU A 348 -11.70 -15.15 -9.30
N PHE A 349 -12.91 -15.66 -9.13
CA PHE A 349 -13.21 -16.73 -8.19
C PHE A 349 -13.97 -17.87 -8.84
N TYR A 350 -13.50 -19.07 -8.55
CA TYR A 350 -14.03 -20.34 -9.02
C TYR A 350 -14.32 -21.23 -7.82
N GLU A 351 -15.61 -21.47 -7.58
CA GLU A 351 -16.05 -22.39 -6.53
C GLU A 351 -15.68 -23.83 -6.92
N ASN A 352 -15.08 -24.58 -6.00
CA ASN A 352 -14.79 -25.98 -6.18
C ASN A 352 -16.01 -26.84 -5.81
N LEU A 353 -16.76 -27.29 -6.80
CA LEU A 353 -17.91 -28.18 -6.59
C LEU A 353 -17.52 -29.67 -6.42
N GLY A 354 -16.22 -29.97 -6.41
CA GLY A 354 -15.65 -31.30 -6.25
C GLY A 354 -15.16 -31.55 -4.82
N THR A 355 -13.94 -32.06 -4.70
CA THR A 355 -13.24 -32.23 -3.41
C THR A 355 -11.83 -31.66 -3.51
N ASN A 356 -11.11 -31.57 -2.39
CA ASN A 356 -9.70 -31.15 -2.40
C ASN A 356 -8.78 -32.08 -3.20
N SER A 357 -9.17 -33.36 -3.34
CA SER A 357 -8.43 -34.40 -4.06
C SER A 357 -8.85 -34.54 -5.51
N THR A 358 -10.00 -34.00 -5.91
CA THR A 358 -10.52 -34.08 -7.28
C THR A 358 -11.34 -32.82 -7.54
N PRO A 359 -10.66 -31.67 -7.66
CA PRO A 359 -11.33 -30.38 -7.73
C PRO A 359 -12.12 -30.24 -9.04
N ASN A 360 -13.24 -29.54 -8.97
CA ASN A 360 -14.07 -29.17 -10.11
C ASN A 360 -14.42 -27.68 -10.00
N PHE A 361 -13.52 -26.85 -10.52
CA PHE A 361 -13.63 -25.39 -10.46
C PHE A 361 -14.68 -24.87 -11.43
N ILE A 362 -15.62 -24.06 -10.91
CA ILE A 362 -16.68 -23.43 -11.69
C ILE A 362 -16.68 -21.93 -11.42
N TYR A 363 -16.60 -21.13 -12.48
CA TYR A 363 -16.58 -19.67 -12.41
C TYR A 363 -17.79 -19.10 -11.65
N ARG A 364 -17.54 -18.08 -10.83
CA ARG A 364 -18.56 -17.34 -10.08
C ARG A 364 -18.51 -15.83 -10.28
N THR A 365 -17.32 -15.24 -10.33
CA THR A 365 -17.15 -13.78 -10.47
C THR A 365 -15.75 -13.43 -10.95
N ASP A 366 -15.56 -12.18 -11.37
CA ASP A 366 -14.29 -11.50 -11.62
C ASP A 366 -13.94 -10.44 -10.55
N ALA A 367 -14.72 -10.34 -9.47
CA ALA A 367 -14.56 -9.35 -8.41
C ALA A 367 -14.69 -9.98 -7.01
N PHE A 368 -13.97 -11.07 -6.74
CA PHE A 368 -13.90 -11.64 -5.40
C PHE A 368 -13.27 -10.63 -4.42
N LEU A 369 -13.92 -10.45 -3.26
CA LEU A 369 -13.78 -9.31 -2.33
C LEU A 369 -14.09 -7.94 -2.92
N GLN A 370 -13.63 -7.61 -4.13
CA GLN A 370 -13.82 -6.29 -4.76
C GLN A 370 -15.30 -5.90 -4.87
N ARG A 371 -16.18 -6.86 -5.14
CA ARG A 371 -17.63 -6.62 -5.17
C ARG A 371 -18.23 -6.17 -3.84
N ASP A 372 -17.50 -6.36 -2.73
CA ASP A 372 -17.92 -5.99 -1.37
C ASP A 372 -17.25 -4.68 -0.90
N MET A 373 -16.56 -3.96 -1.79
CA MET A 373 -15.78 -2.76 -1.49
C MET A 373 -16.17 -1.59 -2.40
N LEU A 374 -15.94 -0.36 -1.94
CA LEU A 374 -15.79 0.78 -2.84
C LEU A 374 -14.48 0.58 -3.62
N ASP A 375 -14.55 0.50 -4.94
CA ASP A 375 -13.39 0.33 -5.80
C ASP A 375 -13.64 0.99 -7.17
N ASN A 376 -12.79 1.96 -7.52
CA ASN A 376 -12.80 2.60 -8.83
C ASN A 376 -11.45 2.46 -9.57
N GLY A 377 -10.65 1.46 -9.22
CA GLY A 377 -9.30 1.30 -9.71
C GLY A 377 -8.34 2.38 -9.19
N VAL A 378 -7.06 2.22 -9.51
CA VAL A 378 -5.91 2.92 -8.89
C VAL A 378 -6.18 4.37 -8.50
N GLY A 379 -5.82 4.71 -7.25
CA GLY A 379 -5.75 6.08 -6.73
C GLY A 379 -7.12 6.74 -6.53
N GLY A 380 -7.94 6.19 -5.63
CA GLY A 380 -9.25 6.72 -5.30
C GLY A 380 -9.19 8.17 -4.79
N HIS A 381 -10.11 9.00 -5.27
CA HIS A 381 -10.24 10.40 -4.89
C HIS A 381 -11.69 10.71 -4.48
N PRO A 382 -12.00 10.61 -3.17
CA PRO A 382 -13.33 10.93 -2.65
C PRO A 382 -13.53 12.45 -2.62
N VAL A 383 -14.72 12.89 -3.01
CA VAL A 383 -15.22 14.27 -2.90
C VAL A 383 -16.64 14.20 -2.36
N LEU A 384 -16.96 15.09 -1.41
CA LEU A 384 -18.28 15.17 -0.80
C LEU A 384 -18.97 16.46 -1.27
N VAL A 385 -20.22 16.34 -1.73
CA VAL A 385 -21.00 17.47 -2.24
C VAL A 385 -22.49 17.13 -2.17
N ASP A 386 -23.34 18.10 -1.83
CA ASP A 386 -24.80 17.96 -1.93
C ASP A 386 -25.21 18.29 -3.38
N LEU A 387 -25.28 17.26 -4.24
CA LEU A 387 -25.53 17.42 -5.68
C LEU A 387 -27.01 17.57 -6.03
N ASN A 388 -27.90 17.12 -5.14
CA ASN A 388 -29.33 17.07 -5.38
C ASN A 388 -30.13 18.01 -4.43
N GLY A 389 -29.44 18.83 -3.65
CA GLY A 389 -30.00 19.87 -2.80
C GLY A 389 -30.90 19.32 -1.68
N ASP A 390 -30.73 18.06 -1.29
CA ASP A 390 -31.54 17.42 -0.24
C ASP A 390 -30.97 17.63 1.18
N GLY A 391 -29.81 18.29 1.27
CA GLY A 391 -29.11 18.58 2.52
C GLY A 391 -28.25 17.42 3.04
N LEU A 392 -28.15 16.33 2.29
CA LEU A 392 -27.22 15.22 2.56
C LEU A 392 -26.05 15.31 1.59
N LEU A 393 -24.83 15.18 2.11
CA LEU A 393 -23.66 15.10 1.26
C LEU A 393 -23.64 13.75 0.52
N ASP A 394 -23.54 13.81 -0.79
CA ASP A 394 -23.28 12.69 -1.68
C ASP A 394 -21.77 12.41 -1.78
N LEU A 395 -21.43 11.22 -2.30
CA LEU A 395 -20.04 10.81 -2.53
C LEU A 395 -19.75 10.71 -4.03
N ILE A 396 -18.77 11.48 -4.46
CA ILE A 396 -18.10 11.35 -5.76
C ILE A 396 -16.78 10.64 -5.54
N LEU A 397 -16.54 9.55 -6.27
CA LEU A 397 -15.28 8.81 -6.23
C LEU A 397 -14.62 8.86 -7.61
N ALA A 398 -13.70 9.80 -7.79
CA ALA A 398 -12.81 9.85 -8.95
C ALA A 398 -11.60 8.92 -8.73
N ASN A 399 -10.75 8.75 -9.75
CA ASN A 399 -9.58 7.88 -9.67
C ASN A 399 -8.38 8.44 -10.43
N PHE A 400 -7.21 7.83 -10.18
CA PHE A 400 -6.09 7.97 -11.10
C PHE A 400 -6.45 7.29 -12.42
N TYR A 401 -6.62 5.97 -12.41
CA TYR A 401 -7.07 5.27 -13.61
C TYR A 401 -7.64 3.90 -13.27
N ARG A 402 -8.58 3.45 -14.10
CA ARG A 402 -8.94 2.06 -14.25
C ARG A 402 -8.34 1.52 -15.54
N TYR A 403 -7.98 0.26 -15.51
CA TYR A 403 -7.56 -0.46 -16.69
C TYR A 403 -8.75 -0.59 -17.67
N LYS A 404 -8.46 -0.45 -18.97
CA LYS A 404 -9.42 -0.56 -20.07
C LYS A 404 -8.87 -1.51 -21.13
N ASP A 405 -9.68 -2.47 -21.55
CA ASP A 405 -9.27 -3.41 -22.58
C ASP A 405 -9.09 -2.73 -23.95
N LEU A 406 -8.03 -3.03 -24.71
CA LEU A 406 -6.87 -3.87 -24.40
C LEU A 406 -5.63 -2.99 -24.14
N LEU A 407 -4.96 -3.18 -23.02
CA LEU A 407 -3.74 -2.45 -22.62
C LEU A 407 -3.89 -0.92 -22.61
N ASP A 408 -5.09 -0.43 -22.30
CA ASP A 408 -5.40 1.00 -22.21
C ASP A 408 -5.82 1.38 -20.79
N LYS A 409 -5.98 2.68 -20.55
CA LYS A 409 -6.35 3.26 -19.26
C LYS A 409 -7.38 4.36 -19.45
N GLU A 410 -8.26 4.49 -18.49
CA GLU A 410 -9.19 5.60 -18.43
C GLU A 410 -9.36 6.07 -16.99
N SER A 411 -9.57 7.36 -16.77
CA SER A 411 -10.15 7.83 -15.51
C SER A 411 -11.66 7.82 -15.60
N ALA A 412 -12.34 7.60 -14.49
CA ALA A 412 -13.79 7.61 -14.43
C ALA A 412 -14.25 8.17 -13.08
N ILE A 413 -15.45 8.75 -13.07
CA ILE A 413 -16.07 9.27 -11.85
C ILE A 413 -17.26 8.39 -11.52
N GLN A 414 -17.24 7.76 -10.35
CA GLN A 414 -18.41 7.10 -9.79
C GLN A 414 -19.21 8.11 -8.96
N TYR A 415 -20.53 8.08 -9.09
CA TYR A 415 -21.44 8.89 -8.30
C TYR A 415 -22.30 8.01 -7.40
N TYR A 416 -22.22 8.28 -6.09
CA TYR A 416 -23.04 7.66 -5.06
C TYR A 416 -23.90 8.72 -4.38
N GLN A 417 -25.22 8.58 -4.49
CA GLN A 417 -26.16 9.43 -3.79
C GLN A 417 -26.30 8.97 -2.34
N ASN A 418 -26.37 9.89 -1.38
CA ASN A 418 -26.72 9.58 -0.01
C ASN A 418 -28.23 9.38 0.11
N THR A 419 -28.67 8.12 0.04
CA THR A 419 -30.08 7.71 0.17
C THR A 419 -30.49 7.42 1.62
N GLY A 420 -29.59 7.69 2.57
CA GLY A 420 -29.78 7.42 3.98
C GLY A 420 -30.53 8.54 4.70
N THR A 421 -30.02 8.91 5.87
CA THR A 421 -30.51 10.05 6.65
C THR A 421 -29.33 10.82 7.21
N ALA A 422 -29.57 12.05 7.66
CA ALA A 422 -28.55 12.87 8.30
C ALA A 422 -27.94 12.27 9.59
N ASN A 423 -28.47 11.18 10.15
CA ASN A 423 -27.86 10.47 11.29
C ASN A 423 -27.23 9.12 10.90
N GLN A 424 -27.57 8.61 9.71
CA GLN A 424 -27.18 7.29 9.22
C GLN A 424 -27.01 7.42 7.69
N PRO A 425 -25.88 7.95 7.23
CA PRO A 425 -25.61 8.09 5.81
C PRO A 425 -25.52 6.72 5.15
N GLU A 426 -26.03 6.66 3.93
CA GLU A 426 -26.04 5.46 3.09
C GLU A 426 -25.79 5.88 1.64
N PHE A 427 -24.65 5.50 1.08
CA PHE A 427 -24.23 5.87 -0.26
C PHE A 427 -24.67 4.80 -1.27
N THR A 428 -25.68 5.09 -2.09
CA THR A 428 -26.16 4.19 -3.14
C THR A 428 -25.56 4.61 -4.49
N LEU A 429 -24.88 3.68 -5.16
CA LEU A 429 -24.32 3.91 -6.49
C LEU A 429 -25.41 4.27 -7.50
N ILE A 430 -25.26 5.41 -8.15
CA ILE A 430 -26.12 5.87 -9.25
C ILE A 430 -25.52 5.52 -10.60
N THR A 431 -24.20 5.70 -10.78
CA THR A 431 -23.49 5.40 -12.03
C THR A 431 -21.99 5.19 -11.80
N GLU A 432 -21.40 4.28 -12.58
CA GLU A 432 -19.96 3.99 -12.57
C GLU A 432 -19.13 4.92 -13.46
N ASP A 433 -19.78 5.68 -14.34
CA ASP A 433 -19.16 6.66 -15.21
C ASP A 433 -20.11 7.85 -15.38
N TRP A 434 -20.07 8.73 -14.40
CA TRP A 434 -20.94 9.88 -14.34
C TRP A 434 -20.72 10.81 -15.53
N ASN A 435 -21.81 11.22 -16.19
CA ASN A 435 -21.80 12.02 -17.43
C ASN A 435 -20.87 11.50 -18.55
N ASN A 436 -20.54 10.19 -18.55
CA ASN A 436 -19.63 9.59 -19.53
C ASN A 436 -18.23 10.27 -19.54
N PHE A 437 -17.76 10.70 -18.36
CA PHE A 437 -16.47 11.39 -18.21
C PHE A 437 -15.27 10.52 -18.57
N ALA A 438 -15.39 9.18 -18.57
CA ALA A 438 -14.32 8.31 -19.05
C ALA A 438 -14.01 8.47 -20.55
N ASN A 439 -14.94 9.04 -21.32
CA ASN A 439 -14.72 9.38 -22.73
C ASN A 439 -14.46 10.88 -22.95
N SER A 440 -14.25 11.63 -21.88
CA SER A 440 -13.79 13.01 -21.94
C SER A 440 -12.27 13.05 -22.09
N ASN A 441 -11.76 13.96 -22.93
CA ASN A 441 -10.33 14.09 -23.23
C ASN A 441 -9.56 14.81 -22.09
N PHE A 442 -9.76 14.38 -20.84
CA PHE A 442 -9.08 14.90 -19.65
C PHE A 442 -7.73 14.22 -19.40
N GLY A 443 -7.50 13.05 -20.00
CA GLY A 443 -6.39 12.18 -19.66
C GLY A 443 -6.62 11.42 -18.35
N LEU A 444 -5.53 11.01 -17.71
CA LEU A 444 -5.56 10.26 -16.44
C LEU A 444 -5.45 11.17 -15.20
N ARG A 445 -5.86 10.65 -14.04
CA ARG A 445 -5.83 11.36 -12.75
C ARG A 445 -6.66 12.63 -12.75
N ILE A 446 -7.96 12.44 -12.93
CA ILE A 446 -8.93 13.54 -12.89
C ILE A 446 -9.33 13.86 -11.45
N HIS A 447 -9.42 15.14 -11.14
CA HIS A 447 -9.78 15.64 -9.81
C HIS A 447 -10.91 16.66 -9.92
N PRO A 448 -12.16 16.29 -9.60
CA PRO A 448 -13.27 17.23 -9.56
C PRO A 448 -13.25 18.09 -8.29
N THR A 449 -13.76 19.31 -8.38
CA THR A 449 -14.12 20.18 -7.25
C THR A 449 -15.40 20.92 -7.58
N PHE A 450 -16.19 21.26 -6.56
CA PHE A 450 -17.53 21.81 -6.71
C PHE A 450 -17.68 23.12 -5.97
N GLY A 451 -18.54 24.00 -6.49
CA GLY A 451 -18.90 25.27 -5.88
C GLY A 451 -19.89 26.03 -6.75
N ASP A 452 -20.70 26.91 -6.15
CA ASP A 452 -21.61 27.81 -6.87
C ASP A 452 -20.80 29.00 -7.43
N MET A 453 -20.51 29.00 -8.73
CA MET A 453 -19.54 29.92 -9.35
C MET A 453 -20.20 31.10 -10.06
N ASP A 454 -21.52 31.05 -10.23
CA ASP A 454 -22.34 32.14 -10.78
C ASP A 454 -23.46 32.62 -9.84
N ASN A 455 -23.46 32.13 -8.60
CA ASN A 455 -24.33 32.53 -7.51
C ASN A 455 -25.83 32.35 -7.85
N ASP A 456 -26.16 31.24 -8.52
CA ASP A 456 -27.53 30.87 -8.85
C ASP A 456 -28.15 29.87 -7.87
N GLY A 457 -27.35 29.38 -6.91
CA GLY A 457 -27.76 28.49 -5.83
C GLY A 457 -27.63 27.01 -6.16
N ASP A 458 -26.94 26.65 -7.25
CA ASP A 458 -26.58 25.28 -7.55
C ASP A 458 -25.06 25.04 -7.70
N MET A 459 -24.65 23.77 -7.70
CA MET A 459 -23.23 23.41 -7.64
C MET A 459 -22.67 23.23 -9.05
N ASP A 460 -21.74 24.10 -9.43
CA ASP A 460 -20.90 23.93 -10.61
C ASP A 460 -19.72 23.00 -10.33
N MET A 461 -18.99 22.62 -11.38
CA MET A 461 -17.86 21.72 -11.27
C MET A 461 -16.65 22.18 -12.08
N PHE A 462 -15.48 22.17 -11.43
CA PHE A 462 -14.19 22.17 -12.12
C PHE A 462 -13.56 20.78 -12.08
N ILE A 463 -12.92 20.37 -13.18
CA ILE A 463 -12.12 19.15 -13.26
C ILE A 463 -10.68 19.54 -13.61
N GLY A 464 -9.74 19.11 -12.76
CA GLY A 464 -8.31 19.11 -13.06
C GLY A 464 -7.92 17.95 -13.96
N SER A 465 -7.08 18.22 -14.96
CA SER A 465 -6.71 17.26 -16.00
C SER A 465 -5.25 16.79 -15.89
N GLU A 466 -4.92 15.73 -16.65
CA GLU A 466 -3.54 15.24 -16.84
C GLU A 466 -2.62 16.32 -17.43
N LEU A 467 -3.15 17.17 -18.30
CA LEU A 467 -2.39 18.15 -19.06
C LEU A 467 -2.15 19.47 -18.32
N GLY A 468 -2.54 19.55 -17.04
CA GLY A 468 -2.28 20.72 -16.20
C GLY A 468 -3.34 21.82 -16.29
N ASN A 469 -4.33 21.69 -17.18
CA ASN A 469 -5.41 22.65 -17.35
C ASN A 469 -6.70 22.24 -16.61
N LEU A 470 -7.66 23.17 -16.60
CA LEU A 470 -8.97 23.00 -15.97
C LEU A 470 -10.09 22.94 -17.01
N HIS A 471 -11.13 22.17 -16.68
CA HIS A 471 -12.40 22.11 -17.40
C HIS A 471 -13.52 22.57 -16.46
N TYR A 472 -14.28 23.60 -16.84
CA TYR A 472 -15.41 24.11 -16.07
C TYR A 472 -16.73 23.64 -16.67
N TYR A 473 -17.60 23.10 -15.83
CA TYR A 473 -18.95 22.71 -16.15
C TYR A 473 -19.92 23.53 -15.30
N GLU A 474 -20.59 24.48 -15.94
CA GLU A 474 -21.78 25.13 -15.37
C GLU A 474 -22.89 24.10 -15.25
N ASN A 475 -23.55 24.06 -14.10
CA ASN A 475 -24.77 23.30 -13.92
C ASN A 475 -25.95 24.08 -14.51
N THR A 476 -26.21 23.85 -15.79
CA THR A 476 -27.35 24.47 -16.49
C THR A 476 -28.74 23.91 -16.11
N GLY A 477 -28.79 23.07 -15.07
CA GLY A 477 -29.96 22.35 -14.61
C GLY A 477 -30.69 23.08 -13.49
N THR A 478 -30.77 22.42 -12.33
CA THR A 478 -31.25 23.00 -11.07
C THR A 478 -30.42 22.43 -9.94
N SER A 479 -30.45 23.05 -8.77
CA SER A 479 -29.84 22.52 -7.53
C SER A 479 -30.28 21.12 -7.11
N THR A 480 -31.40 20.61 -7.65
CA THR A 480 -31.91 19.27 -7.32
C THR A 480 -31.77 18.23 -8.42
N ASN A 481 -31.36 18.67 -9.61
CA ASN A 481 -31.18 17.81 -10.78
C ASN A 481 -30.13 18.45 -11.69
N PRO A 482 -28.84 18.24 -11.38
CA PRO A 482 -27.77 18.94 -12.06
C PRO A 482 -27.61 18.44 -13.50
N VAL A 483 -27.25 19.35 -14.41
CA VAL A 483 -27.03 19.07 -15.84
C VAL A 483 -25.71 19.68 -16.29
N PHE A 484 -24.68 18.85 -16.33
CA PHE A 484 -23.34 19.21 -16.82
C PHE A 484 -23.22 18.88 -18.30
N ASN A 485 -23.29 19.90 -19.16
CA ASN A 485 -23.25 19.75 -20.62
C ASN A 485 -21.82 19.82 -21.19
N THR A 486 -21.53 20.77 -22.08
CA THR A 486 -20.20 20.94 -22.67
C THR A 486 -19.34 21.82 -21.76
N PRO A 487 -18.11 21.41 -21.42
CA PRO A 487 -17.28 22.24 -20.56
C PRO A 487 -16.77 23.47 -21.29
N GLN A 488 -16.59 24.55 -20.54
CA GLN A 488 -15.61 25.55 -20.88
C GLN A 488 -14.20 24.98 -20.65
N VAL A 489 -13.34 25.13 -21.64
CA VAL A 489 -11.93 24.71 -21.61
C VAL A 489 -11.01 25.93 -21.67
N ASN A 490 -9.73 25.74 -21.35
CA ASN A 490 -8.73 26.83 -21.35
C ASN A 490 -9.17 27.99 -20.45
N ILE A 491 -9.55 27.67 -19.22
CA ILE A 491 -9.87 28.67 -18.20
C ILE A 491 -8.71 29.65 -18.09
N THR A 492 -9.00 30.95 -18.14
CA THR A 492 -7.98 31.99 -18.08
C THR A 492 -8.03 32.74 -16.76
N ASP A 493 -6.87 33.23 -16.33
CA ASP A 493 -6.78 34.23 -15.28
C ASP A 493 -7.28 35.62 -15.76
N ALA A 494 -7.26 36.58 -14.86
CA ALA A 494 -7.67 37.98 -15.06
C ALA A 494 -6.85 38.70 -16.15
N THR A 495 -5.68 38.19 -16.51
CA THR A 495 -4.82 38.73 -17.57
C THR A 495 -5.14 38.15 -18.94
N GLY A 496 -6.00 37.12 -19.00
CA GLY A 496 -6.30 36.35 -20.20
C GLY A 496 -5.29 35.23 -20.48
N THR A 497 -4.42 34.91 -19.51
CA THR A 497 -3.47 33.80 -19.60
C THR A 497 -4.19 32.52 -19.20
N ILE A 498 -4.01 31.43 -19.97
CA ILE A 498 -4.58 30.13 -19.61
C ILE A 498 -3.97 29.67 -18.28
N ILE A 499 -4.81 29.25 -17.35
CA ILE A 499 -4.39 28.60 -16.11
C ILE A 499 -3.97 27.18 -16.47
N ASP A 500 -2.66 26.97 -16.49
CA ASP A 500 -1.99 25.72 -16.83
C ASP A 500 -0.78 25.54 -15.91
N GLU A 501 -0.85 24.54 -15.03
CA GLU A 501 0.20 24.22 -14.05
C GLU A 501 0.94 22.92 -14.43
N ASP A 502 1.27 22.81 -15.72
CA ASP A 502 2.05 21.76 -16.40
C ASP A 502 1.37 20.38 -16.52
N ALA A 503 1.04 19.72 -15.41
CA ALA A 503 0.48 18.37 -15.45
C ALA A 503 -0.23 17.95 -14.14
N TYR A 504 -1.23 17.08 -14.27
CA TYR A 504 -1.93 16.38 -13.19
C TYR A 504 -2.35 17.30 -12.04
N VAL A 505 -3.17 18.29 -12.36
CA VAL A 505 -3.61 19.29 -11.39
C VAL A 505 -4.76 18.78 -10.52
N SER A 506 -4.72 19.11 -9.23
CA SER A 506 -5.73 18.74 -8.25
C SER A 506 -6.35 20.01 -7.67
N PRO A 507 -7.41 20.58 -8.29
CA PRO A 507 -8.00 21.82 -7.86
C PRO A 507 -8.85 21.64 -6.59
N GLN A 508 -8.96 22.70 -5.80
CA GLN A 508 -9.98 22.88 -4.78
C GLN A 508 -10.55 24.29 -4.90
N LEU A 509 -11.88 24.39 -4.92
CA LEU A 509 -12.60 25.63 -4.67
C LEU A 509 -12.80 25.82 -3.17
N PHE A 510 -12.34 26.95 -2.64
CA PHE A 510 -12.46 27.28 -1.21
C PHE A 510 -12.29 28.79 -1.03
N ASP A 511 -13.09 29.42 -0.16
CA ASP A 511 -12.87 30.81 0.26
C ASP A 511 -11.66 30.86 1.21
N LEU A 512 -10.48 31.16 0.65
CA LEU A 512 -9.22 31.03 1.38
C LEU A 512 -8.88 32.30 2.16
N ASN A 513 -9.36 33.45 1.70
CA ASN A 513 -9.08 34.76 2.28
C ASN A 513 -10.26 35.34 3.09
N ASP A 514 -11.34 34.57 3.29
CA ASP A 514 -12.52 34.94 4.09
C ASP A 514 -13.23 36.18 3.52
N ASP A 515 -13.35 36.25 2.19
CA ASP A 515 -14.01 37.35 1.46
C ASP A 515 -15.38 37.00 0.85
N ASP A 516 -15.94 35.85 1.23
CA ASP A 516 -17.19 35.26 0.75
C ASP A 516 -17.17 34.89 -0.76
N LEU A 517 -15.99 34.83 -1.40
CA LEU A 517 -15.82 34.34 -2.77
C LEU A 517 -15.00 33.06 -2.78
N LEU A 518 -15.45 32.07 -3.56
CA LEU A 518 -14.66 30.86 -3.76
C LEU A 518 -13.41 31.17 -4.59
N ASP A 519 -12.24 30.89 -4.02
CA ASP A 519 -10.95 30.94 -4.70
C ASP A 519 -10.59 29.60 -5.33
N LEU A 520 -9.60 29.61 -6.22
CA LEU A 520 -9.05 28.40 -6.85
C LEU A 520 -7.65 28.11 -6.33
N ILE A 521 -7.52 27.00 -5.60
CA ILE A 521 -6.23 26.46 -5.16
C ILE A 521 -5.91 25.24 -6.01
N ILE A 522 -4.70 25.16 -6.56
CA ILE A 522 -4.28 24.07 -7.43
C ILE A 522 -3.12 23.31 -6.79
N GLY A 523 -3.35 22.05 -6.46
CA GLY A 523 -2.28 21.11 -6.15
C GLY A 523 -1.57 20.64 -7.42
N ARG A 524 -0.24 20.68 -7.40
CA ARG A 524 0.61 20.41 -8.58
C ARG A 524 1.32 19.08 -8.50
N LYS A 525 1.71 18.56 -9.67
CA LYS A 525 2.52 17.34 -9.81
C LYS A 525 3.80 17.40 -8.97
N ASP A 526 4.46 18.55 -8.90
CA ASP A 526 5.74 18.71 -8.18
C ASP A 526 5.61 18.68 -6.63
N GLY A 527 4.37 18.60 -6.12
CA GLY A 527 4.06 18.54 -4.69
C GLY A 527 3.79 19.89 -4.04
N THR A 528 3.71 20.97 -4.82
CA THR A 528 3.43 22.32 -4.32
C THR A 528 2.01 22.79 -4.64
N LEU A 529 1.63 23.97 -4.13
CA LEU A 529 0.31 24.59 -4.35
C LEU A 529 0.44 25.93 -5.07
N ALA A 530 -0.46 26.20 -6.02
CA ALA A 530 -0.68 27.52 -6.61
C ALA A 530 -2.03 28.10 -6.13
N TYR A 531 -2.10 29.41 -5.94
CA TYR A 531 -3.27 30.12 -5.43
C TYR A 531 -3.72 31.22 -6.38
N TYR A 532 -4.95 31.08 -6.86
CA TYR A 532 -5.65 32.03 -7.70
C TYR A 532 -6.84 32.60 -6.94
N GLN A 533 -6.71 33.86 -6.50
CA GLN A 533 -7.78 34.55 -5.78
C GLN A 533 -8.91 34.91 -6.76
N ASN A 534 -10.16 34.74 -6.36
CA ASN A 534 -11.30 35.27 -7.08
C ASN A 534 -11.46 36.77 -6.79
N THR A 535 -10.96 37.58 -7.71
CA THR A 535 -11.03 39.06 -7.65
C THR A 535 -12.27 39.64 -8.34
N GLY A 536 -13.19 38.78 -8.78
CA GLY A 536 -14.40 39.14 -9.50
C GLY A 536 -15.57 39.40 -8.56
N THR A 537 -16.70 38.76 -8.85
CA THR A 537 -17.91 38.77 -8.01
C THR A 537 -18.46 37.35 -7.90
N ALA A 538 -19.34 37.09 -6.94
CA ALA A 538 -19.97 35.78 -6.77
C ALA A 538 -20.68 35.29 -8.06
N SER A 539 -21.26 36.20 -8.85
CA SER A 539 -21.96 35.86 -10.10
C SER A 539 -21.11 35.90 -11.37
N ASN A 540 -19.83 36.25 -11.24
CA ASN A 540 -18.90 36.35 -12.37
C ASN A 540 -17.48 36.31 -11.79
N TYR A 541 -16.99 35.11 -11.56
CA TYR A 541 -15.67 34.89 -10.99
C TYR A 541 -14.58 35.43 -11.90
N GLN A 542 -13.48 35.90 -11.30
CA GLN A 542 -12.29 36.32 -12.03
C GLN A 542 -11.02 35.95 -11.25
N PHE A 543 -10.39 34.86 -11.65
CA PHE A 543 -9.19 34.35 -10.99
C PHE A 543 -7.95 35.20 -11.29
N THR A 544 -7.26 35.67 -10.27
CA THR A 544 -5.95 36.35 -10.38
C THR A 544 -4.91 35.52 -9.65
N LEU A 545 -3.81 35.14 -10.33
CA LEU A 545 -2.69 34.46 -9.68
C LEU A 545 -2.14 35.34 -8.55
N SER A 546 -2.34 34.91 -7.31
CA SER A 546 -1.97 35.64 -6.10
C SER A 546 -0.66 35.11 -5.53
N ASN A 547 -0.47 33.79 -5.52
CA ASN A 547 0.75 33.16 -5.05
C ASN A 547 1.04 31.86 -5.83
N ALA A 548 2.18 31.81 -6.52
CA ALA A 548 2.58 30.64 -7.32
C ALA A 548 3.20 29.52 -6.48
N ASN A 549 3.41 29.72 -5.18
CA ASN A 549 3.94 28.73 -4.23
C ASN A 549 3.29 28.92 -2.86
N LEU A 550 1.98 28.68 -2.79
CA LEU A 550 1.15 28.96 -1.62
C LEU A 550 1.69 28.25 -0.37
N GLY A 551 1.93 29.03 0.69
CA GLY A 551 2.35 28.53 1.99
C GLY A 551 3.70 27.80 2.01
N ASN A 552 4.50 27.86 0.93
CA ASN A 552 5.67 27.01 0.72
C ASN A 552 5.41 25.51 0.97
N VAL A 553 4.17 25.06 0.71
CA VAL A 553 3.79 23.65 0.83
C VAL A 553 4.61 22.82 -0.17
N ASN A 554 5.19 21.72 0.30
CA ASN A 554 5.89 20.77 -0.54
C ASN A 554 5.78 19.36 0.05
N VAL A 555 5.06 18.49 -0.65
CA VAL A 555 4.77 17.11 -0.21
C VAL A 555 5.57 16.03 -0.98
N ASN A 556 6.63 16.40 -1.69
CA ASN A 556 7.30 15.49 -2.64
C ASN A 556 8.32 14.51 -2.03
N LEU A 557 8.68 14.68 -0.74
CA LEU A 557 9.67 13.86 -0.03
C LEU A 557 11.00 13.67 -0.80
N GLY A 558 11.43 14.68 -1.56
CA GLY A 558 12.65 14.62 -2.36
C GLY A 558 12.50 13.92 -3.72
N SER A 559 11.29 13.51 -4.11
CA SER A 559 10.93 13.12 -5.47
C SER A 559 10.69 14.34 -6.36
N SER A 560 10.75 14.17 -7.69
CA SER A 560 10.27 15.19 -8.62
C SER A 560 8.75 15.29 -8.65
N ASP A 561 8.05 14.24 -8.19
CA ASP A 561 6.61 14.11 -8.28
C ASP A 561 6.05 13.98 -6.84
N GLY A 562 5.35 15.00 -6.38
CA GLY A 562 4.64 15.03 -5.09
C GLY A 562 3.12 14.86 -5.20
N PHE A 563 2.50 15.20 -6.34
CA PHE A 563 1.06 15.11 -6.58
C PHE A 563 0.22 15.65 -5.41
N ALA A 564 0.39 16.93 -5.09
CA ALA A 564 -0.33 17.56 -3.98
C ALA A 564 -1.85 17.54 -4.24
N THR A 565 -2.62 17.15 -3.22
CA THR A 565 -4.09 17.15 -3.25
C THR A 565 -4.63 17.95 -2.06
N PRO A 566 -4.90 19.26 -2.24
CA PRO A 566 -5.33 20.12 -1.14
C PRO A 566 -6.77 19.85 -0.71
N HIS A 567 -7.01 19.90 0.60
CA HIS A 567 -8.33 19.95 1.22
C HIS A 567 -8.30 20.91 2.42
N PHE A 568 -8.69 22.17 2.20
CA PHE A 568 -8.87 23.18 3.24
C PHE A 568 -10.20 23.01 4.00
N ILE A 569 -10.16 23.20 5.32
CA ILE A 569 -11.36 23.27 6.18
C ILE A 569 -11.19 24.30 7.29
N ASN A 570 -12.29 24.93 7.69
CA ASN A 570 -12.36 25.73 8.91
C ASN A 570 -12.89 24.89 10.07
N LYS A 571 -12.16 24.83 11.19
CA LYS A 571 -12.62 24.19 12.43
C LYS A 571 -12.20 25.00 13.65
N ASN A 572 -13.18 25.41 14.46
CA ASN A 572 -12.97 26.20 15.68
C ASN A 572 -12.09 27.44 15.44
N ASP A 573 -12.44 28.24 14.43
CA ASP A 573 -11.72 29.46 14.01
C ASP A 573 -10.27 29.23 13.54
N THR A 574 -9.86 27.97 13.31
CA THR A 574 -8.59 27.62 12.69
C THR A 574 -8.83 27.09 11.29
N LEU A 575 -8.14 27.67 10.31
CA LEU A 575 -8.05 27.14 8.95
C LEU A 575 -6.95 26.07 8.91
N TYR A 576 -7.32 24.87 8.50
CA TYR A 576 -6.42 23.74 8.30
C TYR A 576 -6.32 23.40 6.82
N LEU A 577 -5.13 22.95 6.39
CA LEU A 577 -4.92 22.27 5.12
C LEU A 577 -4.56 20.82 5.40
N PHE A 578 -5.36 19.90 4.85
CA PHE A 578 -5.01 18.50 4.73
C PHE A 578 -4.59 18.25 3.27
N CYS A 579 -3.32 17.94 3.05
CA CYS A 579 -2.75 17.76 1.71
C CYS A 579 -2.31 16.31 1.53
N GLY A 580 -3.01 15.59 0.66
CA GLY A 580 -2.57 14.26 0.24
C GLY A 580 -1.39 14.35 -0.72
N SER A 581 -0.74 13.21 -0.96
CA SER A 581 0.52 13.15 -1.69
C SER A 581 0.72 11.82 -2.42
N ARG A 582 1.64 11.82 -3.39
CA ARG A 582 2.14 10.63 -4.08
C ARG A 582 2.57 9.53 -3.11
N SER A 583 3.13 9.90 -1.97
CA SER A 583 3.68 8.96 -0.99
C SER A 583 2.61 8.12 -0.29
N GLY A 584 1.34 8.49 -0.41
CA GLY A 584 0.26 7.89 0.37
C GLY A 584 0.16 8.46 1.79
N ARG A 585 1.00 9.45 2.16
CA ARG A 585 0.91 10.16 3.45
C ARG A 585 0.03 11.38 3.38
N LEU A 586 -0.52 11.78 4.52
CA LEU A 586 -1.32 12.99 4.69
C LEU A 586 -0.51 14.06 5.44
N TRP A 587 -0.33 15.20 4.79
CA TRP A 587 0.34 16.37 5.35
C TRP A 587 -0.70 17.32 5.91
N VAL A 588 -0.46 17.87 7.09
CA VAL A 588 -1.40 18.77 7.76
C VAL A 588 -0.70 20.06 8.14
N TYR A 589 -1.32 21.19 7.77
CA TYR A 589 -0.82 22.53 8.06
C TYR A 589 -1.89 23.39 8.74
N ASP A 590 -1.45 24.36 9.53
CA ASP A 590 -2.23 25.47 10.06
C ASP A 590 -1.48 26.81 9.88
N ASP A 591 -1.92 27.86 10.57
CA ASP A 591 -1.39 29.23 10.43
C ASP A 591 -1.47 29.73 8.98
N ILE A 592 -2.65 29.60 8.36
CA ILE A 592 -2.86 29.83 6.92
C ILE A 592 -3.34 31.24 6.60
N ALA A 593 -4.35 31.74 7.32
CA ALA A 593 -5.09 32.96 6.96
C ALA A 593 -4.17 34.20 6.79
N ASP A 594 -3.17 34.35 7.66
CA ASP A 594 -2.22 35.48 7.61
C ASP A 594 -1.00 35.23 6.68
N ASN A 595 -0.89 34.03 6.09
CA ASN A 595 0.28 33.56 5.36
C ASN A 595 0.02 33.24 3.86
N LEU A 596 -0.93 33.94 3.24
CA LEU A 596 -1.28 33.74 1.81
C LEU A 596 -0.30 34.42 0.84
N ASN A 597 0.46 35.42 1.30
CA ASN A 597 1.35 36.23 0.46
C ASN A 597 2.57 35.47 -0.07
N GLN A 598 3.13 35.92 -1.20
CA GLN A 598 4.34 35.33 -1.79
C GLN A 598 5.50 35.25 -0.78
N GLY A 599 6.04 34.05 -0.58
CA GLY A 599 7.15 33.77 0.33
C GLY A 599 6.76 33.52 1.78
N ALA A 600 5.49 33.73 2.16
CA ALA A 600 4.98 33.29 3.46
C ALA A 600 4.89 31.74 3.51
N SER A 601 4.95 31.19 4.72
CA SER A 601 4.93 29.73 4.93
C SER A 601 3.79 29.38 5.88
N PHE A 602 3.10 28.28 5.60
CA PHE A 602 2.19 27.67 6.57
C PHE A 602 2.99 26.95 7.64
N ASN A 603 2.40 26.75 8.81
CA ASN A 603 3.00 25.94 9.85
C ASN A 603 2.67 24.46 9.60
N LEU A 604 3.71 23.63 9.43
CA LEU A 604 3.55 22.18 9.27
C LEU A 604 3.25 21.54 10.63
N ILE A 605 2.04 20.99 10.77
CA ILE A 605 1.65 20.20 11.95
C ILE A 605 2.25 18.79 11.86
N SER A 606 2.11 18.14 10.70
CA SER A 606 2.58 16.77 10.47
C SER A 606 2.73 16.47 8.99
N ASP A 607 3.75 15.69 8.62
CA ASP A 607 4.00 15.14 7.28
C ASP A 607 3.67 13.63 7.19
N ASP A 608 3.11 13.06 8.26
CA ASP A 608 2.67 11.67 8.40
C ASP A 608 1.50 11.60 9.40
N TYR A 609 0.44 12.37 9.12
CA TYR A 609 -0.61 12.61 10.10
C TYR A 609 -1.32 11.31 10.50
N LEU A 610 -1.33 11.04 11.81
CA LEU A 610 -1.85 9.82 12.46
C LEU A 610 -1.20 8.51 11.96
N SER A 611 -0.08 8.62 11.25
CA SER A 611 0.57 7.52 10.51
C SER A 611 -0.45 6.72 9.69
N ILE A 612 -1.41 7.42 9.08
CA ILE A 612 -2.34 6.84 8.10
C ILE A 612 -1.62 6.92 6.75
N ASP A 613 -1.39 5.76 6.15
CA ASP A 613 -0.53 5.64 4.97
C ASP A 613 -1.18 4.70 3.94
N ALA A 614 -1.75 5.26 2.88
CA ALA A 614 -2.30 4.51 1.75
C ALA A 614 -1.21 3.95 0.81
N LYS A 615 0.08 4.11 1.17
CA LYS A 615 1.30 3.70 0.46
C LYS A 615 1.57 4.41 -0.86
N ALA A 616 0.52 4.91 -1.54
CA ALA A 616 0.64 5.85 -2.64
C ALA A 616 -0.64 6.68 -2.82
N TYR A 617 -0.51 7.80 -3.54
CA TYR A 617 -1.61 8.65 -4.04
C TYR A 617 -2.75 8.89 -3.04
N SER A 618 -2.42 9.39 -1.85
CA SER A 618 -3.44 9.79 -0.88
C SER A 618 -4.19 11.02 -1.36
N SER A 619 -5.47 11.07 -1.03
CA SER A 619 -6.32 12.24 -1.13
C SER A 619 -7.42 12.17 -0.07
N VAL A 620 -8.06 13.28 0.24
CA VAL A 620 -9.03 13.30 1.34
C VAL A 620 -10.25 14.14 1.01
N ALA A 621 -11.37 13.78 1.64
CA ALA A 621 -12.52 14.65 1.81
C ALA A 621 -12.90 14.65 3.29
N ILE A 622 -13.14 15.85 3.84
CA ILE A 622 -13.47 16.03 5.26
C ILE A 622 -14.74 16.86 5.37
N ALA A 623 -15.75 16.32 6.04
CA ALA A 623 -17.03 16.99 6.34
C ALA A 623 -17.74 16.28 7.51
N GLU A 624 -18.82 16.87 8.03
CA GLU A 624 -19.74 16.18 8.95
C GLU A 624 -20.75 15.36 8.11
N LEU A 625 -20.66 14.03 8.12
CA LEU A 625 -21.57 13.15 7.36
C LEU A 625 -22.78 12.70 8.16
N ASN A 626 -22.70 12.81 9.48
CA ASN A 626 -23.78 12.50 10.38
C ASN A 626 -23.90 13.59 11.45
N ASN A 627 -25.11 13.89 11.92
CA ASN A 627 -25.41 15.01 12.84
C ASN A 627 -24.88 14.81 14.28
N ASN A 628 -23.65 14.34 14.45
CA ASN A 628 -22.99 14.14 15.73
C ASN A 628 -21.91 15.19 16.03
N THR A 629 -21.76 16.22 15.19
CA THR A 629 -20.78 17.33 15.29
C THR A 629 -19.30 16.96 15.12
N PHE A 630 -19.00 15.68 14.92
CA PHE A 630 -17.66 15.20 14.60
C PHE A 630 -17.40 15.32 13.09
N LEU A 631 -16.15 15.59 12.74
CA LEU A 631 -15.72 15.56 11.36
C LEU A 631 -15.46 14.12 10.96
N ASP A 632 -15.90 13.76 9.77
CA ASP A 632 -15.57 12.51 9.11
C ASP A 632 -14.49 12.77 8.06
N LEU A 633 -13.53 11.85 7.97
CA LEU A 633 -12.43 11.89 7.02
C LEU A 633 -12.57 10.67 6.10
N LEU A 634 -12.86 10.92 4.83
CA LEU A 634 -12.68 9.93 3.77
C LEU A 634 -11.25 10.03 3.27
N TYR A 635 -10.55 8.90 3.29
CA TYR A 635 -9.16 8.81 2.87
C TYR A 635 -9.08 7.96 1.61
N GLY A 636 -8.83 8.60 0.47
CA GLY A 636 -8.65 7.94 -0.82
C GLY A 636 -7.41 7.05 -0.86
N HIS A 637 -7.57 5.85 -1.42
CA HIS A 637 -6.56 4.79 -1.40
C HIS A 637 -5.98 4.51 -2.78
N ASP A 638 -4.67 4.25 -2.89
CA ASP A 638 -4.01 3.75 -4.12
C ASP A 638 -4.70 2.52 -4.76
N LEU A 639 -5.40 1.71 -3.96
CA LEU A 639 -6.09 0.51 -4.43
C LEU A 639 -7.50 0.79 -4.96
N GLY A 640 -7.88 2.06 -5.04
CA GLY A 640 -9.05 2.54 -5.76
C GLY A 640 -10.30 2.80 -4.93
N GLY A 641 -10.31 2.33 -3.68
CA GLY A 641 -11.34 2.65 -2.71
C GLY A 641 -10.99 3.81 -1.78
N ALA A 642 -11.65 3.82 -0.63
CA ALA A 642 -11.39 4.76 0.45
C ALA A 642 -11.53 4.10 1.82
N TRP A 643 -10.89 4.69 2.83
CA TRP A 643 -11.19 4.42 4.24
C TRP A 643 -12.07 5.53 4.81
N LEU A 644 -12.91 5.19 5.80
CA LEU A 644 -13.75 6.13 6.53
C LEU A 644 -13.30 6.22 7.99
N PHE A 645 -13.00 7.44 8.41
CA PHE A 645 -12.65 7.78 9.78
C PHE A 645 -13.63 8.80 10.34
N GLU A 646 -13.78 8.80 11.65
CA GLU A 646 -14.54 9.80 12.39
C GLU A 646 -13.62 10.46 13.42
N ALA A 647 -13.79 11.75 13.65
CA ALA A 647 -13.03 12.50 14.63
C ALA A 647 -13.33 11.99 16.05
N ASP A 648 -12.29 11.62 16.78
CA ASP A 648 -12.39 11.21 18.18
C ASP A 648 -11.76 12.30 19.07
N PRO A 649 -12.57 13.02 19.88
CA PRO A 649 -12.06 14.10 20.73
C PRO A 649 -11.15 13.59 21.85
N ASN A 650 -11.13 12.27 22.11
CA ASN A 650 -10.25 11.66 23.11
C ASN A 650 -8.89 11.25 22.51
N ILE A 651 -8.75 11.27 21.18
CA ILE A 651 -7.49 10.99 20.51
C ILE A 651 -6.70 12.30 20.41
N THR A 652 -5.96 12.59 21.46
CA THR A 652 -4.79 13.48 21.39
C THR A 652 -3.56 12.60 21.31
N TYR A 653 -3.25 12.07 20.12
CA TYR A 653 -1.90 11.53 19.90
C TYR A 653 -0.95 12.72 19.87
N GLY A 654 -0.45 13.09 21.05
CA GLY A 654 0.75 13.90 21.14
C GLY A 654 1.83 13.21 20.33
N ILE A 655 2.53 13.98 19.50
CA ILE A 655 3.73 13.56 18.80
C ILE A 655 4.61 12.84 19.83
N THR A 656 4.68 11.51 19.81
CA THR A 656 5.84 10.82 20.37
C THR A 656 6.98 11.12 19.42
N LYS A 657 7.52 12.34 19.57
CA LYS A 657 8.92 12.54 19.28
C LYS A 657 9.58 11.51 20.16
N ASN A 658 10.17 10.48 19.55
CA ASN A 658 11.08 9.60 20.28
C ASN A 658 12.18 10.51 20.80
N GLU A 659 11.98 11.07 22.00
CA GLU A 659 13.03 11.72 22.74
C GLU A 659 14.00 10.60 23.08
N ILE A 660 14.97 10.42 22.21
CA ILE A 660 16.11 9.56 22.47
C ILE A 660 16.71 10.13 23.77
N PRO A 661 16.68 9.38 24.88
CA PRO A 661 17.18 9.89 26.15
C PRO A 661 18.62 10.36 25.96
N PRO A 662 18.98 11.57 26.42
CA PRO A 662 20.30 12.12 26.16
C PRO A 662 21.38 11.22 26.77
N LEU A 663 22.48 11.08 26.05
CA LEU A 663 23.68 10.42 26.56
C LEU A 663 24.27 11.26 27.70
N MET A 664 24.33 10.70 28.90
CA MET A 664 24.96 11.33 30.06
C MET A 664 26.46 11.03 30.03
N ILE A 665 27.28 12.08 30.01
CA ILE A 665 28.74 11.97 30.07
C ILE A 665 29.27 12.73 31.27
N TYR A 666 29.91 12.04 32.21
CA TYR A 666 30.40 12.65 33.44
C TYR A 666 31.64 11.93 34.03
N PRO A 667 32.48 12.61 34.82
CA PRO A 667 32.44 14.06 35.08
C PRO A 667 32.81 14.86 33.83
N ASN A 668 32.14 15.98 33.61
CA ASN A 668 32.46 16.94 32.56
C ASN A 668 32.45 18.36 33.15
N PRO A 669 33.61 19.00 33.36
CA PRO A 669 34.94 18.58 32.87
C PRO A 669 35.52 17.31 33.51
N SER A 670 36.41 16.63 32.80
CA SER A 670 37.05 15.36 33.18
C SER A 670 38.56 15.50 33.42
N GLU A 671 39.09 14.75 34.39
CA GLU A 671 40.54 14.62 34.65
C GLU A 671 41.16 13.41 33.91
N GLY A 672 40.54 12.93 32.84
CA GLY A 672 41.04 11.80 32.03
C GLY A 672 40.26 10.50 32.18
N SER A 673 39.09 10.52 32.81
CA SER A 673 38.13 9.40 32.82
C SER A 673 36.69 9.88 32.69
N LEU A 674 35.88 9.20 31.89
CA LEU A 674 34.45 9.49 31.69
C LEU A 674 33.61 8.24 31.91
N HIS A 675 32.45 8.40 32.50
CA HIS A 675 31.32 7.48 32.40
C HIS A 675 30.44 7.94 31.24
N ILE A 676 30.02 6.99 30.41
CA ILE A 676 29.07 7.20 29.34
C ILE A 676 27.84 6.34 29.67
N GLU A 677 26.74 7.00 30.02
CA GLU A 677 25.46 6.36 30.35
C GLU A 677 24.39 6.76 29.35
N GLY A 678 23.68 5.78 28.82
CA GLY A 678 22.61 5.98 27.86
C GLY A 678 21.96 4.66 27.43
N ASN A 679 20.96 4.75 26.57
CA ASN A 679 20.25 3.61 26.01
C ASN A 679 20.81 3.29 24.60
N PHE A 680 21.91 2.56 24.54
CA PHE A 680 22.56 2.13 23.31
C PHE A 680 23.00 0.67 23.40
N SER A 681 22.93 -0.04 22.27
CA SER A 681 23.31 -1.45 22.19
C SER A 681 24.82 -1.63 22.40
N PRO A 682 25.31 -2.83 22.78
CA PRO A 682 26.74 -3.12 22.82
C PRO A 682 27.43 -3.09 21.45
N GLN A 683 26.71 -3.04 20.34
CA GLN A 683 27.26 -2.93 18.99
C GLN A 683 27.30 -1.45 18.60
N ASN A 684 28.33 -0.75 19.07
CA ASN A 684 28.46 0.68 18.85
C ASN A 684 29.90 1.11 18.58
N THR A 685 30.05 2.31 18.02
CA THR A 685 31.34 2.97 17.82
C THR A 685 31.32 4.34 18.48
N LEU A 686 32.26 4.57 19.41
CA LEU A 686 32.53 5.85 20.03
C LEU A 686 33.69 6.54 19.32
N GLN A 687 33.48 7.75 18.84
CA GLN A 687 34.47 8.59 18.17
C GLN A 687 34.66 9.90 18.94
N ILE A 688 35.90 10.30 19.13
CA ILE A 688 36.26 11.56 19.81
C ILE A 688 37.02 12.45 18.84
N TYR A 689 36.49 13.64 18.61
CA TYR A 689 37.05 14.67 17.73
C TYR A 689 37.57 15.85 18.54
N ASP A 690 38.67 16.45 18.11
CA ASP A 690 39.09 17.74 18.65
C ASP A 690 38.22 18.90 18.12
N SER A 691 38.44 20.12 18.61
CA SER A 691 37.70 21.32 18.20
C SER A 691 37.92 21.72 16.73
N GLN A 692 38.87 21.11 16.02
CA GLN A 692 39.10 21.30 14.59
C GLN A 692 38.45 20.18 13.75
N GLY A 693 37.70 19.27 14.38
CA GLY A 693 37.02 18.15 13.71
C GLY A 693 37.94 16.99 13.36
N ARG A 694 39.17 16.94 13.89
CA ARG A 694 40.09 15.82 13.64
C ARG A 694 39.79 14.67 14.60
N LEU A 695 39.66 13.46 14.08
CA LEU A 695 39.46 12.25 14.89
C LEU A 695 40.71 11.97 15.73
N ARG A 696 40.54 11.86 17.04
CA ARG A 696 41.62 11.60 18.01
C ARG A 696 41.58 10.19 18.56
N LEU A 697 40.39 9.62 18.70
CA LEU A 697 40.21 8.29 19.24
C LEU A 697 38.93 7.66 18.67
N GLN A 698 38.99 6.35 18.43
CA GLN A 698 37.84 5.52 18.10
C GLN A 698 37.87 4.27 18.97
N LEU A 699 36.73 3.93 19.59
CA LEU A 699 36.53 2.72 20.38
C LEU A 699 35.27 2.01 19.90
N GLU A 700 35.23 0.69 20.02
CA GLU A 700 34.08 -0.12 19.64
C GLU A 700 33.55 -0.87 20.87
N ASN A 701 32.27 -1.23 20.80
CA ASN A 701 31.56 -2.02 21.79
C ASN A 701 31.58 -1.44 23.21
N ILE A 702 31.21 -0.16 23.33
CA ILE A 702 31.10 0.51 24.63
C ILE A 702 29.86 0.00 25.38
N HIS A 703 29.99 -0.20 26.69
CA HIS A 703 28.86 -0.55 27.55
C HIS A 703 28.44 0.65 28.40
N SER A 704 27.13 0.89 28.48
CA SER A 704 26.54 1.93 29.33
C SER A 704 26.99 1.78 30.79
N GLY A 705 27.35 2.90 31.44
CA GLY A 705 27.79 2.96 32.85
C GLY A 705 29.26 2.62 33.08
N LYS A 706 29.98 2.11 32.07
CA LYS A 706 31.40 1.77 32.20
C LYS A 706 32.29 3.01 32.17
N ALA A 707 33.23 3.09 33.10
CA ALA A 707 34.27 4.12 33.08
C ALA A 707 35.26 3.84 31.93
N LEU A 708 35.57 4.88 31.16
CA LEU A 708 36.56 4.89 30.09
C LEU A 708 37.66 5.90 30.44
N SER A 709 38.91 5.47 30.38
CA SER A 709 40.06 6.32 30.69
C SER A 709 40.79 6.75 29.41
N PHE A 710 41.13 8.03 29.32
CA PHE A 710 41.64 8.70 28.12
C PHE A 710 42.96 9.42 28.43
N TYR A 711 43.98 8.67 28.85
CA TYR A 711 45.27 9.23 29.29
C TYR A 711 46.09 9.92 28.18
N ASP A 712 45.74 9.69 26.91
CA ASP A 712 46.45 10.23 25.74
C ASP A 712 45.79 11.48 25.14
N LEU A 713 44.68 11.97 25.71
CA LEU A 713 44.03 13.20 25.26
C LEU A 713 44.62 14.42 25.99
N GLU A 714 45.07 15.41 25.23
CA GLU A 714 45.55 16.68 25.77
C GLU A 714 44.39 17.50 26.36
N LYS A 715 44.71 18.43 27.27
CA LYS A 715 43.75 19.36 27.88
C LYS A 715 43.05 20.18 26.79
N GLY A 716 41.71 20.15 26.74
CA GLY A 716 40.97 20.81 25.66
C GLY A 716 39.49 20.46 25.59
N VAL A 717 38.83 21.01 24.57
CA VAL A 717 37.42 20.73 24.24
C VAL A 717 37.35 19.69 23.13
N TYR A 718 36.53 18.68 23.34
CA TYR A 718 36.33 17.59 22.40
C TYR A 718 34.84 17.36 22.12
N HIS A 719 34.56 16.84 20.93
CA HIS A 719 33.23 16.38 20.52
C HIS A 719 33.22 14.86 20.50
N ILE A 720 32.29 14.27 21.22
CA ILE A 720 32.10 12.82 21.28
C ILE A 720 30.88 12.47 20.42
N SER A 721 31.04 11.48 19.56
CA SER A 721 29.98 10.87 18.75
C SER A 721 29.89 9.39 19.09
N LEU A 722 28.74 8.91 19.56
CA LEU A 722 28.48 7.47 19.75
C LEU A 722 27.43 7.03 18.72
N ILE A 723 27.80 6.06 17.90
CA ILE A 723 27.00 5.52 16.81
C ILE A 723 26.56 4.12 17.21
N ASP A 724 25.26 3.90 17.39
CA ASP A 724 24.68 2.59 17.65
C ASP A 724 24.40 1.88 16.31
N ALA A 725 25.11 0.79 16.04
CA ALA A 725 25.01 0.07 14.77
C ALA A 725 23.69 -0.71 14.62
N GLN A 726 23.03 -1.03 15.74
CA GLN A 726 21.78 -1.80 15.73
C GLN A 726 20.56 -0.89 15.48
N THR A 727 20.57 0.31 16.07
CA THR A 727 19.45 1.26 15.97
C THR A 727 19.66 2.39 14.96
N GLY A 728 20.89 2.59 14.47
CA GLY A 728 21.26 3.72 13.61
C GLY A 728 21.32 5.07 14.33
N VAL A 729 21.09 5.11 15.64
CA VAL A 729 21.06 6.34 16.44
C VAL A 729 22.47 6.90 16.63
N VAL A 730 22.62 8.22 16.51
CA VAL A 730 23.89 8.94 16.73
C VAL A 730 23.75 9.95 17.86
N TYR A 731 24.47 9.73 18.95
CA TYR A 731 24.56 10.65 20.08
C TYR A 731 25.76 11.59 19.89
N ARG A 732 25.56 12.90 20.09
CA ARG A 732 26.65 13.90 20.03
C ARG A 732 26.71 14.72 21.31
N ASN A 733 27.88 14.78 21.94
CA ASN A 733 28.11 15.55 23.17
C ASN A 733 29.43 16.30 23.13
N LYS A 734 29.52 17.37 23.92
CA LYS A 734 30.76 18.14 24.13
C LYS A 734 31.36 17.77 25.48
N VAL A 735 32.64 17.46 25.51
CA VAL A 735 33.39 17.14 26.73
C VAL A 735 34.63 18.02 26.85
N ILE A 736 34.96 18.38 28.09
CA ILE A 736 36.14 19.16 28.43
C ILE A 736 37.09 18.26 29.22
N PHE A 737 38.33 18.10 28.75
CA PHE A 737 39.41 17.43 29.49
C PHE A 737 40.33 18.47 30.12
N HIS A 738 40.61 18.32 31.42
CA HIS A 738 41.31 19.31 32.26
C HIS A 738 42.78 19.04 32.55
#